data_AF-A0A9Q0N862-F1
#
_entry.id   AF-A0A9Q0N862-F1
#
_cell.length_a   1.000
_cell.length_b   1.000
_cell.length_c   1.000
_cell.angle_alpha   90.00
_cell.angle_beta   90.00
_cell.angle_gamma   90.00
#
_symmetry.space_group_name_H-M   'P 1'
#
loop_
_entity.id
_entity.type
_entity.pdbx_description
1 polymer ?
#
loop_
_entity_poly.entity_id
_entity_poly.type
_entity_poly.pdbx_seq_one_letter_code
_entity_poly.pdbx_strand_id
1 'polypeptide(L)'
;MIIALSDAGVVVGEEKNKQLNKIVIKSLIEEALLYQTTKNKISEEELNEAIQTIEERNKMPKGYLIQFLKSKSVNLNSFKAQIGAEIIKTNILSGFSRTVTITPKEINALIMATNEKDAEISAQIFTSKNKDAKILQKMYNLQKRLKNCQTVKPSLYSDFSTIEVINQKLSALNPTMQTIIKDLNIGEKSSVFETKDGFKVILMCDKKVINVTNDENTYILNFLTNKKISQKAQKFLEDLRKKSYIKHASKHGIIPLKKYGQNFIFDNNLCDKIVRVSGLEENDIVLEVGPGSAGLTRSILNKNPAVLTVIESDARCLPLLQEIKTIYPNMNIIHGNACKFDLPIILPRKINIISNLPYHIGTELVIKWLKQLTFINSMTLMLQREVVDRICAKVGTKSYGRLSIICQLLCKVEKCFEVGPKSFYPAPKVYSSIVKLIPSEKVFSPELIEKIELVTKFAFSERRKMIKTSLKKLTPQIEDFLATLKIDNSCRAENLTPNDYLSLAQLSNLVLYYINKILINNKFQSFSLASLGCFLALSFVTYNPEDPSFNSVFGLSSFIIPFCCIFWSLSLWRLQKKCITIRMSVMLLSVITLSILLTNIKINYLPAGTGGVLVKLISSGNFLSFITKFNLPPAAMTSQVRKEELPTKSSFLNYKEGLSSSKEVDPTKNVTQAGNFQFIKQFLPSKQDGEDISCLPPVELLRQANAQNIKIESPGELQQTSQTLLTVLGDFGVKGQIINISQGPVVTLYEFEPAAGTKSSRIIGLSEDIARSLSAISTRIAVIPGRNVLGIELPNKQRAFFCLRELIETPEYQDSSIMLPLILGKDLAGRPFIADLAKMPHLLVAGTTGSGKSVAINTMIISLLYRYTPEECRLIMIDPKMLELSAYDGIPHLLTPVVTEATKAVVALKWAVKEMENRYRAMSNIGVRNIAGYNSKILAAIKDGKVIERTIQTGFDPDTGKPIYETVVINMQKLPFIVIIVDEMADLMLVAGKDIELSIQRLAQMARAAGIHLIMATQRPSVDVITGVIKANFPSRISFKVTSKIDSRTILGEQGSEQLLGMGDMLYMGNAAKITRIHGPFVDDREVEEITQYLRSTGMPEYISAVTQPIEEEETNVEHFDNEKEKRLEELYKAALQIVKKERKATTSYIQRCLNIGYNTAATIIEKMEQKGIISAPNHVGKREILLPEE
;
A
#
# COMPACT_ATOMS: atom_id res chain seq x y z
N MET A 1 -29.70 25.23 30.39
CA MET A 1 -30.50 26.29 29.73
C MET A 1 -31.96 26.27 30.17
N ILE A 2 -32.81 25.32 29.76
CA ILE A 2 -34.25 25.31 30.15
C ILE A 2 -34.45 25.19 31.67
N ILE A 3 -33.63 24.38 32.36
CA ILE A 3 -33.64 24.28 33.83
C ILE A 3 -33.37 25.66 34.48
N ALA A 4 -32.34 26.38 34.03
CA ALA A 4 -32.04 27.74 34.50
C ALA A 4 -33.13 28.78 34.19
N LEU A 5 -33.97 28.54 33.16
CA LEU A 5 -35.16 29.37 32.91
C LEU A 5 -36.30 29.03 33.88
N SER A 6 -36.43 27.77 34.31
CA SER A 6 -37.41 27.37 35.34
C SER A 6 -37.04 27.93 36.72
N ASP A 7 -35.75 27.96 37.07
CA ASP A 7 -35.26 28.51 38.35
C ASP A 7 -35.38 30.05 38.39
N ALA A 8 -35.33 30.71 37.24
CA ALA A 8 -35.58 32.15 37.10
C ALA A 8 -37.08 32.53 37.17
N GLY A 9 -37.95 31.62 37.62
CA GLY A 9 -39.40 31.86 37.77
C GLY A 9 -40.18 31.98 36.45
N VAL A 10 -39.55 31.72 35.30
CA VAL A 10 -40.23 31.82 34.00
C VAL A 10 -41.22 30.68 33.86
N VAL A 11 -42.50 30.99 33.60
CA VAL A 11 -43.58 30.00 33.45
C VAL A 11 -43.40 29.17 32.18
N VAL A 12 -42.64 28.09 32.30
CA VAL A 12 -42.47 27.08 31.24
C VAL A 12 -43.73 26.21 31.18
N GLY A 13 -44.59 26.48 30.19
CA GLY A 13 -45.86 25.78 29.99
C GLY A 13 -45.75 24.25 30.03
N GLU A 14 -46.80 23.58 30.52
CA GLU A 14 -46.76 22.19 31.00
C GLU A 14 -46.18 21.17 30.01
N GLU A 15 -46.45 21.30 28.71
CA GLU A 15 -45.89 20.39 27.69
C GLU A 15 -44.36 20.46 27.62
N LYS A 16 -43.78 21.66 27.73
CA LYS A 16 -42.31 21.85 27.73
C LYS A 16 -41.70 21.30 29.02
N ASN A 17 -42.38 21.41 30.16
CA ASN A 17 -41.99 20.77 31.42
C ASN A 17 -42.03 19.22 31.31
N LYS A 18 -43.08 18.65 30.70
CA LYS A 18 -43.18 17.19 30.43
C LYS A 18 -42.08 16.70 29.48
N GLN A 19 -41.75 17.45 28.42
CA GLN A 19 -40.62 17.12 27.54
C GLN A 19 -39.28 17.20 28.27
N LEU A 20 -39.06 18.22 29.09
CA LEU A 20 -37.81 18.41 29.83
C LEU A 20 -37.56 17.24 30.80
N ASN A 21 -38.57 16.87 31.59
CA ASN A 21 -38.49 15.70 32.47
C ASN A 21 -38.15 14.44 31.66
N LYS A 22 -38.79 14.23 30.51
CA LYS A 22 -38.52 13.06 29.66
C LYS A 22 -37.09 13.02 29.10
N ILE A 23 -36.46 14.17 28.85
CA ILE A 23 -35.06 14.27 28.41
C ILE A 23 -34.10 14.00 29.57
N VAL A 24 -34.30 14.64 30.72
CA VAL A 24 -33.47 14.47 31.92
C VAL A 24 -33.51 13.01 32.40
N ILE A 25 -34.71 12.42 32.46
CA ILE A 25 -34.92 11.00 32.78
C ILE A 25 -34.18 10.09 31.80
N LYS A 26 -34.23 10.39 30.49
CA LYS A 26 -33.55 9.59 29.48
C LYS A 26 -32.03 9.63 29.62
N SER A 27 -31.44 10.81 29.86
CA SER A 27 -29.99 10.92 30.09
C SER A 27 -29.55 10.26 31.40
N LEU A 28 -30.38 10.31 32.45
CA LEU A 28 -30.14 9.56 33.68
C LEU A 28 -30.14 8.04 33.45
N ILE A 29 -31.09 7.52 32.65
CA ILE A 29 -31.12 6.10 32.26
C ILE A 29 -29.88 5.72 31.42
N GLU A 30 -29.53 6.54 30.42
CA GLU A 30 -28.39 6.30 29.53
C GLU A 30 -27.05 6.28 30.28
N GLU A 31 -26.86 7.13 31.29
CA GLU A 31 -25.62 7.15 32.09
C GLU A 31 -25.63 6.07 33.18
N ALA A 32 -26.75 5.81 33.87
CA ALA A 32 -26.84 4.75 34.89
C ALA A 32 -26.55 3.36 34.30
N LEU A 33 -27.00 3.10 33.07
CA LEU A 33 -26.67 1.90 32.29
C LEU A 33 -25.15 1.67 32.07
N LEU A 34 -24.29 2.69 32.24
CA LEU A 34 -22.83 2.55 32.15
C LEU A 34 -22.18 2.01 33.43
N TYR A 35 -22.85 2.14 34.58
CA TYR A 35 -22.34 1.74 35.89
C TYR A 35 -22.84 0.36 36.33
N GLN A 36 -23.80 -0.22 35.62
CA GLN A 36 -24.42 -1.50 35.98
C GLN A 36 -23.41 -2.66 36.00
N THR A 37 -23.05 -3.12 37.19
CA THR A 37 -22.11 -4.25 37.37
C THR A 37 -22.76 -5.63 37.28
N THR A 38 -24.06 -5.75 37.60
CA THR A 38 -24.77 -7.04 37.65
C THR A 38 -26.00 -7.11 36.73
N LYS A 39 -26.27 -8.29 36.17
CA LYS A 39 -27.05 -8.45 34.92
C LYS A 39 -28.52 -8.00 34.89
N ASN A 40 -29.18 -7.65 36.00
CA ASN A 40 -30.63 -7.36 35.99
C ASN A 40 -31.17 -6.27 36.95
N LYS A 41 -30.34 -5.61 37.77
CA LYS A 41 -30.73 -4.43 38.57
C LYS A 41 -29.54 -3.47 38.72
N ILE A 42 -29.84 -2.20 38.95
CA ILE A 42 -28.89 -1.19 39.43
C ILE A 42 -29.07 -1.01 40.94
N SER A 43 -27.97 -0.88 41.69
CA SER A 43 -27.99 -0.60 43.13
C SER A 43 -28.33 0.87 43.42
N GLU A 44 -28.67 1.18 44.66
CA GLU A 44 -28.96 2.57 45.07
C GLU A 44 -27.69 3.44 45.05
N GLU A 45 -26.53 2.85 45.32
CA GLU A 45 -25.22 3.50 45.24
C GLU A 45 -24.82 3.76 43.78
N GLU A 46 -24.94 2.77 42.88
CA GLU A 46 -24.67 2.91 41.44
C GLU A 46 -25.54 4.00 40.80
N LEU A 47 -26.81 4.13 41.22
CA LEU A 47 -27.70 5.20 40.75
C LEU A 47 -27.29 6.57 41.28
N ASN A 48 -26.88 6.66 42.55
CA ASN A 48 -26.44 7.92 43.16
C ASN A 48 -25.11 8.40 42.56
N GLU A 49 -24.16 7.50 42.27
CA GLU A 49 -22.94 7.83 41.52
C GLU A 49 -23.24 8.31 40.10
N ALA A 50 -24.18 7.67 39.39
CA ALA A 50 -24.58 8.11 38.05
C ALA A 50 -25.26 9.50 38.07
N ILE A 51 -26.11 9.77 39.07
CA ILE A 51 -26.68 11.11 39.28
C ILE A 51 -25.58 12.14 39.56
N GLN A 52 -24.68 11.86 40.50
CA GLN A 52 -23.58 12.76 40.86
C GLN A 52 -22.66 13.02 39.66
N THR A 53 -22.36 12.00 38.85
CA THR A 53 -21.55 12.14 37.62
C THR A 53 -22.23 13.04 36.58
N ILE A 54 -23.57 12.98 36.45
CA ILE A 54 -24.33 13.88 35.58
C ILE A 54 -24.34 15.31 36.14
N GLU A 55 -24.53 15.47 37.44
CA GLU A 55 -24.46 16.78 38.11
C GLU A 55 -23.08 17.43 37.87
N GLU A 56 -22.00 16.71 38.15
CA GLU A 56 -20.62 17.17 37.98
C GLU A 56 -20.28 17.47 36.51
N ARG A 57 -20.61 16.58 35.57
CA ARG A 57 -20.40 16.79 34.12
C ARG A 57 -21.10 18.07 33.63
N ASN A 58 -22.27 18.39 34.19
CA ASN A 58 -23.06 19.56 33.80
C ASN A 58 -22.88 20.77 34.75
N LYS A 59 -21.99 20.69 35.75
CA LYS A 59 -21.72 21.71 36.77
C LYS A 59 -22.95 22.13 37.59
N MET A 60 -23.82 21.17 37.88
CA MET A 60 -24.97 21.39 38.79
C MET A 60 -24.50 21.26 40.25
N PRO A 61 -25.16 21.92 41.22
CA PRO A 61 -24.88 21.72 42.63
C PRO A 61 -25.13 20.25 43.03
N LYS A 62 -24.31 19.72 43.95
CA LYS A 62 -24.41 18.31 44.36
C LYS A 62 -25.74 18.03 45.10
N GLY A 63 -26.51 17.07 44.61
CA GLY A 63 -27.86 16.73 45.08
C GLY A 63 -29.00 17.55 44.43
N TYR A 64 -28.69 18.49 43.53
CA TYR A 64 -29.67 19.35 42.86
C TYR A 64 -30.65 18.55 41.99
N LEU A 65 -30.22 17.52 41.26
CA LEU A 65 -31.11 16.67 40.46
C LEU A 65 -32.07 15.86 41.35
N ILE A 66 -31.63 15.46 42.55
CA ILE A 66 -32.48 14.77 43.53
C ILE A 66 -33.53 15.74 44.12
N GLN A 67 -33.13 16.97 44.46
CA GLN A 67 -34.08 18.02 44.87
C GLN A 67 -35.05 18.39 43.74
N PHE A 68 -34.57 18.54 42.50
CA PHE A 68 -35.39 18.82 41.33
C PHE A 68 -36.47 17.75 41.13
N LEU A 69 -36.09 16.46 41.16
CA LEU A 69 -37.05 15.35 41.03
C LEU A 69 -38.08 15.32 42.18
N LYS A 70 -37.66 15.59 43.43
CA LYS A 70 -38.57 15.73 44.58
C LYS A 70 -39.51 16.93 44.43
N SER A 71 -39.02 18.08 43.96
CA SER A 71 -39.81 19.31 43.76
C SER A 71 -40.90 19.17 42.69
N LYS A 72 -40.72 18.25 41.74
CA LYS A 72 -41.70 17.89 40.69
C LYS A 72 -42.57 16.68 41.09
N SER A 73 -42.62 16.34 42.38
CA SER A 73 -43.44 15.25 42.95
C SER A 73 -43.16 13.86 42.36
N VAL A 74 -41.97 13.63 41.80
CA VAL A 74 -41.61 12.34 41.20
C VAL A 74 -41.21 11.36 42.31
N ASN A 75 -42.00 10.32 42.51
CA ASN A 75 -41.68 9.27 43.49
C ASN A 75 -40.40 8.52 43.07
N LEU A 76 -39.33 8.67 43.86
CA LEU A 76 -38.02 8.08 43.57
C LEU A 76 -38.05 6.56 43.38
N ASN A 77 -38.96 5.84 44.06
CA ASN A 77 -39.08 4.39 43.92
C ASN A 77 -39.80 4.01 42.62
N SER A 78 -40.75 4.83 42.15
CA SER A 78 -41.32 4.71 40.80
C SER A 78 -40.27 5.00 39.72
N PHE A 79 -39.40 5.98 39.97
CA PHE A 79 -38.30 6.33 39.06
C PHE A 79 -37.24 5.22 38.96
N LYS A 80 -36.79 4.66 40.09
CA LYS A 80 -35.94 3.45 40.13
C LYS A 80 -36.59 2.27 39.39
N ALA A 81 -37.90 2.08 39.54
CA ALA A 81 -38.62 1.03 38.80
C ALA A 81 -38.68 1.28 37.28
N GLN A 82 -38.79 2.54 36.83
CA GLN A 82 -38.68 2.88 35.41
C GLN A 82 -37.27 2.65 34.85
N ILE A 83 -36.22 3.00 35.60
CA ILE A 83 -34.82 2.72 35.23
C ILE A 83 -34.62 1.20 35.11
N GLY A 84 -35.05 0.43 36.11
CA GLY A 84 -35.03 -1.04 36.07
C GLY A 84 -35.81 -1.62 34.88
N ALA A 85 -36.96 -1.04 34.53
CA ALA A 85 -37.75 -1.48 33.38
C ALA A 85 -37.05 -1.18 32.03
N GLU A 86 -36.39 -0.03 31.85
CA GLU A 86 -35.61 0.28 30.65
C GLU A 86 -34.31 -0.53 30.55
N ILE A 87 -33.67 -0.86 31.68
CA ILE A 87 -32.55 -1.82 31.74
C ILE A 87 -32.99 -3.20 31.25
N ILE A 88 -34.13 -3.69 31.76
CA ILE A 88 -34.73 -4.96 31.31
C ILE A 88 -35.05 -4.88 29.81
N LYS A 89 -35.55 -3.75 29.31
CA LYS A 89 -35.82 -3.50 27.87
C LYS A 89 -34.56 -3.54 27.01
N THR A 90 -33.46 -2.95 27.48
CA THR A 90 -32.17 -2.96 26.75
C THR A 90 -31.51 -4.34 26.77
N ASN A 91 -31.64 -5.09 27.87
CA ASN A 91 -31.17 -6.48 27.93
C ASN A 91 -32.04 -7.42 27.06
N ILE A 92 -33.37 -7.24 27.03
CA ILE A 92 -34.28 -7.96 26.11
C ILE A 92 -33.91 -7.70 24.64
N LEU A 93 -33.49 -6.49 24.27
CA LEU A 93 -33.05 -6.17 22.90
C LEU A 93 -31.77 -6.90 22.46
N SER A 94 -31.03 -7.53 23.38
CA SER A 94 -29.94 -8.46 23.04
C SER A 94 -30.41 -9.91 22.79
N GLY A 95 -31.64 -10.23 23.17
CA GLY A 95 -32.21 -11.58 23.25
C GLY A 95 -33.47 -11.80 22.40
N PHE A 96 -33.30 -11.79 21.08
CA PHE A 96 -34.23 -12.36 20.08
C PHE A 96 -35.61 -11.71 19.82
N SER A 97 -36.14 -12.11 18.67
CA SER A 97 -37.33 -11.66 17.97
C SER A 97 -38.67 -11.77 18.71
N ARG A 98 -39.60 -10.88 18.31
CA ARG A 98 -41.07 -10.90 18.51
C ARG A 98 -41.60 -10.55 19.92
N THR A 99 -41.86 -9.27 20.13
CA THR A 99 -43.21 -8.78 20.49
C THR A 99 -43.34 -7.30 20.12
N VAL A 100 -44.31 -6.95 19.28
CA VAL A 100 -44.57 -5.55 18.91
C VAL A 100 -45.64 -5.00 19.85
N THR A 101 -45.33 -3.90 20.53
CA THR A 101 -46.33 -3.09 21.23
C THR A 101 -46.65 -1.89 20.35
N ILE A 102 -47.78 -1.93 19.65
CA ILE A 102 -48.24 -0.85 18.77
C ILE A 102 -48.71 0.31 19.65
N THR A 103 -48.26 1.53 19.37
CA THR A 103 -48.72 2.73 20.09
C THR A 103 -50.09 3.20 19.57
N PRO A 104 -50.92 3.88 20.37
CA PRO A 104 -52.22 4.38 19.91
C PRO A 104 -52.15 5.30 18.67
N LYS A 105 -51.02 5.99 18.45
CA LYS A 105 -50.79 6.78 17.23
C LYS A 105 -50.57 5.92 15.98
N GLU A 106 -49.95 4.75 16.12
CA GLU A 106 -49.77 3.80 15.02
C GLU A 106 -51.08 3.05 14.73
N ILE A 107 -51.93 2.82 15.75
CA ILE A 107 -53.31 2.33 15.56
C ILE A 107 -54.15 3.38 14.81
N ASN A 108 -54.11 4.66 15.20
CA ASN A 108 -54.85 5.71 14.50
C ASN A 108 -54.39 5.91 13.04
N ALA A 109 -53.11 5.69 12.74
CA ALA A 109 -52.60 5.71 11.36
C ALA A 109 -53.07 4.51 10.53
N LEU A 110 -53.32 3.35 11.16
CA LEU A 110 -53.94 2.19 10.53
C LEU A 110 -55.44 2.41 10.27
N ILE A 111 -56.17 2.98 11.24
CA ILE A 111 -57.61 3.29 11.12
C ILE A 111 -57.87 4.30 9.99
N MET A 112 -57.02 5.31 9.82
CA MET A 112 -57.12 6.26 8.69
C MET A 112 -56.79 5.65 7.32
N ALA A 113 -56.18 4.46 7.27
CA ALA A 113 -55.84 3.78 6.01
C ALA A 113 -56.92 2.81 5.53
N THR A 114 -57.82 2.35 6.42
CA THR A 114 -58.91 1.41 6.12
C THR A 114 -60.24 2.17 6.03
N ASN A 115 -60.48 2.79 4.89
CA ASN A 115 -61.62 3.67 4.65
C ASN A 115 -62.90 2.89 4.30
N GLU A 116 -63.22 1.84 5.07
CA GLU A 116 -64.44 1.04 4.95
C GLU A 116 -65.34 1.27 6.16
N LYS A 117 -66.61 1.55 5.86
CA LYS A 117 -67.65 1.84 6.85
C LYS A 117 -68.26 0.52 7.34
N ASP A 118 -68.37 0.40 8.66
CA ASP A 118 -69.43 -0.30 9.43
C ASP A 118 -68.85 -1.08 10.63
N ALA A 119 -68.56 -0.34 11.71
CA ALA A 119 -68.44 -0.88 13.07
C ALA A 119 -68.53 0.27 14.11
N GLU A 120 -69.73 0.56 14.61
CA GLU A 120 -69.88 1.26 15.88
C GLU A 120 -69.41 0.36 17.02
N ILE A 121 -68.45 0.78 17.85
CA ILE A 121 -68.33 0.24 19.22
C ILE A 121 -68.00 1.37 20.21
N SER A 122 -68.93 1.60 21.12
CA SER A 122 -68.84 2.52 22.26
C SER A 122 -67.75 2.12 23.26
N ALA A 123 -67.04 3.12 23.80
CA ALA A 123 -66.19 2.92 24.96
C ALA A 123 -67.01 2.97 26.28
N GLN A 124 -66.93 1.92 27.10
CA GLN A 124 -67.30 1.98 28.52
C GLN A 124 -66.23 1.27 29.37
N ILE A 125 -65.98 1.81 30.57
CA ILE A 125 -64.90 1.40 31.47
C ILE A 125 -65.48 0.54 32.59
N PHE A 126 -64.98 -0.69 32.76
CA PHE A 126 -65.02 -1.39 34.04
C PHE A 126 -63.71 -2.16 34.29
N THR A 127 -63.40 -2.32 35.58
CA THR A 127 -62.12 -2.81 36.11
C THR A 127 -62.08 -4.32 36.35
N SER A 128 -60.86 -4.86 36.55
CA SER A 128 -60.52 -6.03 37.40
C SER A 128 -59.84 -7.23 36.72
N LYS A 129 -59.12 -7.97 37.57
CA LYS A 129 -58.30 -9.19 37.41
C LYS A 129 -58.71 -10.19 36.31
N ASN A 130 -57.77 -10.61 35.46
CA ASN A 130 -57.32 -12.02 35.32
C ASN A 130 -56.26 -12.25 34.22
N LYS A 131 -55.28 -13.12 34.49
CA LYS A 131 -54.23 -13.56 33.54
C LYS A 131 -54.19 -15.11 33.42
N ASP A 132 -55.21 -15.77 32.87
CA ASP A 132 -55.22 -17.26 32.81
C ASP A 132 -55.65 -17.95 31.51
N ALA A 133 -56.21 -17.22 30.52
CA ALA A 133 -56.83 -17.87 29.35
C ALA A 133 -55.88 -18.72 28.47
N LYS A 134 -54.58 -18.37 28.38
CA LYS A 134 -53.63 -19.04 27.44
C LYS A 134 -52.94 -20.29 28.00
N ILE A 135 -52.97 -20.52 29.32
CA ILE A 135 -52.37 -21.71 29.95
C ILE A 135 -53.39 -22.85 29.99
N LEU A 136 -54.63 -22.55 30.38
CA LEU A 136 -55.77 -23.48 30.35
C LEU A 136 -55.95 -24.14 28.96
N GLN A 137 -55.82 -23.37 27.87
CA GLN A 137 -55.93 -23.88 26.50
C GLN A 137 -54.87 -24.95 26.15
N LYS A 138 -53.66 -24.87 26.74
CA LYS A 138 -52.59 -25.85 26.50
C LYS A 138 -52.77 -27.12 27.34
N MET A 139 -53.23 -26.98 28.58
CA MET A 139 -53.49 -28.13 29.48
C MET A 139 -54.66 -28.98 28.98
N TYR A 140 -55.74 -28.35 28.51
CA TYR A 140 -56.90 -29.03 27.92
C TYR A 140 -56.52 -29.92 26.72
N ASN A 141 -55.63 -29.44 25.85
CA ASN A 141 -55.15 -30.20 24.68
C ASN A 141 -54.23 -31.38 25.05
N LEU A 142 -53.51 -31.31 26.17
CA LEU A 142 -52.68 -32.41 26.67
C LEU A 142 -53.54 -33.52 27.28
N GLN A 143 -54.52 -33.14 28.12
CA GLN A 143 -55.45 -34.07 28.76
C GLN A 143 -56.28 -34.84 27.72
N LYS A 144 -56.70 -34.16 26.64
CA LYS A 144 -57.43 -34.76 25.49
C LYS A 144 -56.59 -35.78 24.70
N ARG A 145 -55.25 -35.68 24.70
CA ARG A 145 -54.37 -36.67 24.06
C ARG A 145 -54.13 -37.90 24.95
N LEU A 146 -53.91 -37.70 26.25
CA LEU A 146 -53.71 -38.81 27.20
C LEU A 146 -54.95 -39.71 27.35
N LYS A 147 -56.15 -39.13 27.23
CA LYS A 147 -57.43 -39.85 27.29
C LYS A 147 -57.64 -40.86 26.14
N ASN A 148 -56.85 -40.79 25.08
CA ASN A 148 -56.93 -41.66 23.90
C ASN A 148 -55.87 -42.80 23.91
N CYS A 149 -55.04 -42.91 24.94
CA CYS A 149 -54.08 -44.01 25.10
C CYS A 149 -54.65 -45.11 26.00
N GLN A 150 -54.99 -46.27 25.41
CA GLN A 150 -55.65 -47.39 26.12
C GLN A 150 -54.83 -48.02 27.27
N THR A 151 -53.53 -47.74 27.35
CA THR A 151 -52.60 -48.35 28.33
C THR A 151 -52.39 -47.54 29.60
N VAL A 152 -53.05 -46.39 29.79
CA VAL A 152 -52.83 -45.49 30.94
C VAL A 152 -54.04 -45.53 31.89
N LYS A 153 -53.81 -45.85 33.17
CA LYS A 153 -54.87 -45.94 34.20
C LYS A 153 -55.57 -44.59 34.41
N PRO A 154 -56.91 -44.54 34.61
CA PRO A 154 -57.68 -43.30 34.83
C PRO A 154 -57.16 -42.35 35.91
N SER A 155 -56.53 -42.87 36.96
CA SER A 155 -55.96 -42.10 38.07
C SER A 155 -54.70 -41.29 37.72
N LEU A 156 -54.07 -41.55 36.55
CA LEU A 156 -52.86 -40.86 36.11
C LEU A 156 -53.12 -39.54 35.38
N TYR A 157 -54.37 -39.23 34.99
CA TYR A 157 -54.73 -38.01 34.24
C TYR A 157 -55.97 -37.26 34.77
N SER A 158 -56.47 -37.65 35.94
CA SER A 158 -57.57 -36.98 36.63
C SER A 158 -57.18 -35.67 37.32
N ASP A 159 -55.91 -35.54 37.75
CA ASP A 159 -55.45 -34.36 38.50
C ASP A 159 -54.02 -33.95 38.12
N PHE A 160 -53.95 -32.83 37.40
CA PHE A 160 -52.76 -32.13 36.92
C PHE A 160 -52.86 -30.63 37.25
N SER A 161 -53.22 -30.33 38.50
CA SER A 161 -53.43 -28.98 39.02
C SER A 161 -52.13 -28.16 39.17
N THR A 162 -50.97 -28.79 39.41
CA THR A 162 -49.67 -28.09 39.54
C THR A 162 -48.50 -28.87 38.91
N ILE A 163 -47.41 -28.17 38.60
CA ILE A 163 -46.18 -28.74 38.01
C ILE A 163 -45.48 -29.72 38.97
N GLU A 164 -45.55 -29.49 40.28
CA GLU A 164 -44.93 -30.36 41.29
C GLU A 164 -45.64 -31.73 41.37
N VAL A 165 -46.98 -31.77 41.28
CA VAL A 165 -47.77 -33.02 41.23
C VAL A 165 -47.49 -33.84 39.95
N ILE A 166 -47.19 -33.17 38.83
CA ILE A 166 -46.81 -33.83 37.56
C ILE A 166 -45.47 -34.55 37.73
N ASN A 167 -44.45 -33.85 38.25
CA ASN A 167 -43.11 -34.43 38.43
C ASN A 167 -43.12 -35.60 39.41
N GLN A 168 -43.88 -35.49 40.51
CA GLN A 168 -43.99 -36.53 41.54
C GLN A 168 -44.67 -37.82 41.03
N LYS A 169 -45.61 -37.71 40.09
CA LYS A 169 -46.24 -38.88 39.43
C LYS A 169 -45.37 -39.48 38.33
N LEU A 170 -44.55 -38.67 37.63
CA LEU A 170 -43.64 -39.14 36.59
C LEU A 170 -42.48 -40.00 37.15
N SER A 171 -41.96 -39.67 38.34
CA SER A 171 -40.92 -40.45 39.02
C SER A 171 -41.36 -41.86 39.46
N ALA A 172 -42.67 -42.16 39.44
CA ALA A 172 -43.23 -43.45 39.87
C ALA A 172 -43.42 -44.46 38.72
N LEU A 173 -42.98 -44.16 37.49
CA LEU A 173 -43.11 -45.03 36.33
C LEU A 173 -41.97 -46.07 36.26
N ASN A 174 -42.28 -47.28 35.75
CA ASN A 174 -41.33 -48.38 35.56
C ASN A 174 -40.12 -47.95 34.71
N PRO A 175 -38.87 -48.34 35.05
CA PRO A 175 -37.67 -48.01 34.29
C PRO A 175 -37.78 -48.20 32.76
N THR A 176 -38.47 -49.22 32.25
CA THR A 176 -38.64 -49.41 30.80
C THR A 176 -39.43 -48.27 30.12
N MET A 177 -40.41 -47.69 30.83
CA MET A 177 -41.11 -46.47 30.40
C MET A 177 -40.23 -45.21 30.57
N GLN A 178 -39.37 -45.18 31.60
CA GLN A 178 -38.40 -44.10 31.76
C GLN A 178 -37.35 -44.09 30.63
N THR A 179 -36.96 -45.25 30.09
CA THR A 179 -36.06 -45.34 28.93
C THR A 179 -36.68 -44.75 27.67
N ILE A 180 -37.96 -45.04 27.39
CA ILE A 180 -38.70 -44.44 26.26
C ILE A 180 -38.80 -42.91 26.40
N ILE A 181 -38.86 -42.39 27.63
CA ILE A 181 -38.84 -40.94 27.91
C ILE A 181 -37.41 -40.36 27.80
N LYS A 182 -36.36 -41.12 28.10
CA LYS A 182 -34.95 -40.71 27.90
C LYS A 182 -34.58 -40.60 26.42
N ASP A 183 -35.06 -41.50 25.56
CA ASP A 183 -34.80 -41.46 24.11
C ASP A 183 -35.43 -40.22 23.42
N LEU A 184 -36.36 -39.52 24.09
CA LEU A 184 -36.91 -38.22 23.64
C LEU A 184 -35.99 -37.02 23.94
N ASN A 185 -34.80 -37.27 24.49
CA ASN A 185 -33.65 -36.35 24.55
C ASN A 185 -33.94 -34.95 25.15
N ILE A 186 -34.58 -34.96 26.33
CA ILE A 186 -34.79 -33.76 27.17
C ILE A 186 -33.57 -33.57 28.08
N GLY A 187 -32.63 -32.73 27.64
CA GLY A 187 -31.41 -32.36 28.38
C GLY A 187 -31.52 -31.10 29.23
N GLU A 188 -30.83 -31.09 30.37
CA GLU A 188 -30.95 -30.13 31.47
C GLU A 188 -30.49 -28.70 31.14
N LYS A 189 -31.40 -27.71 31.29
CA LYS A 189 -31.13 -26.31 31.71
C LYS A 189 -32.44 -25.52 31.80
N SER A 190 -33.14 -25.66 32.93
CA SER A 190 -34.31 -24.86 33.29
C SER A 190 -34.05 -24.07 34.57
N SER A 191 -34.54 -22.84 34.63
CA SER A 191 -34.45 -21.97 35.81
C SER A 191 -35.83 -21.40 36.11
N VAL A 192 -36.26 -21.51 37.36
CA VAL A 192 -37.59 -21.07 37.81
C VAL A 192 -37.45 -19.73 38.53
N PHE A 193 -38.32 -18.78 38.21
CA PHE A 193 -38.46 -17.54 38.96
C PHE A 193 -39.89 -17.40 39.47
N GLU A 194 -40.02 -16.91 40.69
CA GLU A 194 -41.28 -16.62 41.37
C GLU A 194 -41.45 -15.09 41.46
N THR A 195 -42.68 -14.62 41.40
CA THR A 195 -43.01 -13.19 41.51
C THR A 195 -44.07 -12.96 42.58
N LYS A 196 -44.19 -11.71 43.07
CA LYS A 196 -44.87 -11.34 44.33
C LYS A 196 -46.35 -11.78 44.47
N ASP A 197 -47.00 -12.25 43.42
CA ASP A 197 -48.39 -12.72 43.43
C ASP A 197 -48.53 -14.24 43.18
N GLY A 198 -47.46 -15.04 43.33
CA GLY A 198 -47.55 -16.50 43.55
C GLY A 198 -47.59 -17.45 42.34
N PHE A 199 -47.12 -17.04 41.15
CA PHE A 199 -47.09 -17.91 39.96
C PHE A 199 -45.66 -18.17 39.42
N LYS A 200 -45.40 -19.42 38.98
CA LYS A 200 -44.12 -19.95 38.43
C LYS A 200 -44.27 -20.41 36.96
N VAL A 201 -43.22 -20.29 36.12
CA VAL A 201 -43.23 -20.69 34.68
C VAL A 201 -41.89 -21.34 34.26
N ILE A 202 -41.91 -22.30 33.31
CA ILE A 202 -40.76 -23.09 32.80
C ILE A 202 -40.85 -23.27 31.26
N LEU A 203 -39.71 -23.33 30.52
CA LEU A 203 -39.65 -23.54 29.05
C LEU A 203 -38.46 -24.42 28.58
N MET A 204 -38.61 -25.14 27.45
CA MET A 204 -37.61 -26.02 26.78
C MET A 204 -37.79 -26.05 25.23
N CYS A 205 -36.82 -26.56 24.45
CA CYS A 205 -36.81 -26.51 22.97
C CYS A 205 -35.85 -27.52 22.27
N ASP A 206 -36.19 -28.13 21.11
CA ASP A 206 -35.20 -28.58 20.09
C ASP A 206 -35.74 -28.77 18.63
N LYS A 207 -34.86 -29.11 17.64
CA LYS A 207 -34.93 -28.81 16.18
C LYS A 207 -35.51 -29.86 15.20
N LYS A 208 -36.08 -29.42 14.03
CA LYS A 208 -35.58 -29.66 12.62
C LYS A 208 -36.56 -29.22 11.49
N VAL A 209 -36.08 -28.34 10.59
CA VAL A 209 -35.96 -28.46 9.10
C VAL A 209 -36.81 -29.50 8.34
N ILE A 210 -37.43 -29.30 7.14
CA ILE A 210 -37.74 -28.17 6.19
C ILE A 210 -38.84 -28.66 5.18
N ASN A 211 -39.79 -27.82 4.72
CA ASN A 211 -40.19 -27.71 3.28
C ASN A 211 -41.16 -26.54 2.98
N VAL A 212 -41.26 -26.11 1.71
CA VAL A 212 -41.90 -24.85 1.27
C VAL A 212 -43.04 -25.10 0.27
N THR A 213 -44.19 -24.44 0.47
CA THR A 213 -45.14 -24.06 -0.59
C THR A 213 -45.73 -22.66 -0.33
N ASN A 214 -46.20 -22.01 -1.39
CA ASN A 214 -46.55 -20.58 -1.41
C ASN A 214 -47.82 -20.26 -0.61
N ASP A 215 -47.77 -19.14 0.14
CA ASP A 215 -48.70 -17.99 -0.02
C ASP A 215 -48.50 -16.91 1.07
N GLU A 216 -47.89 -17.24 2.22
CA GLU A 216 -47.66 -16.28 3.32
C GLU A 216 -46.49 -15.29 3.09
N ASN A 217 -45.93 -15.23 1.88
CA ASN A 217 -44.72 -14.45 1.60
C ASN A 217 -44.97 -12.93 1.49
N THR A 218 -46.20 -12.52 1.20
CA THR A 218 -46.56 -11.15 0.81
C THR A 218 -46.38 -10.12 1.94
N TYR A 219 -46.67 -10.50 3.19
CA TYR A 219 -46.59 -9.57 4.33
C TYR A 219 -45.16 -9.41 4.87
N ILE A 220 -44.37 -10.49 4.86
CA ILE A 220 -42.97 -10.47 5.33
C ILE A 220 -42.06 -9.78 4.29
N LEU A 221 -42.32 -9.97 2.99
CA LEU A 221 -41.65 -9.20 1.94
C LEU A 221 -41.92 -7.69 2.05
N ASN A 222 -43.15 -7.27 2.36
CA ASN A 222 -43.47 -5.84 2.53
C ASN A 222 -42.84 -5.21 3.79
N PHE A 223 -42.68 -5.96 4.88
CA PHE A 223 -41.97 -5.46 6.07
C PHE A 223 -40.44 -5.40 5.87
N LEU A 224 -39.85 -6.39 5.17
CA LEU A 224 -38.42 -6.43 4.87
C LEU A 224 -37.98 -5.47 3.74
N THR A 225 -38.89 -5.08 2.84
CA THR A 225 -38.58 -4.12 1.75
C THR A 225 -38.52 -2.66 2.21
N ASN A 226 -38.98 -2.31 3.42
CA ASN A 226 -38.85 -0.96 3.96
C ASN A 226 -37.41 -0.67 4.47
N LYS A 227 -36.48 -0.61 3.50
CA LYS A 227 -35.01 -0.52 3.67
C LYS A 227 -34.52 0.55 4.65
N LYS A 228 -35.27 1.62 4.90
CA LYS A 228 -34.82 2.80 5.68
C LYS A 228 -34.87 2.60 7.21
N ILE A 229 -35.75 1.73 7.73
CA ILE A 229 -35.96 1.60 9.19
C ILE A 229 -35.06 0.52 9.79
N SER A 230 -35.03 -0.68 9.18
CA SER A 230 -34.16 -1.80 9.58
C SER A 230 -32.67 -1.39 9.65
N GLN A 231 -32.18 -0.68 8.62
CA GLN A 231 -30.80 -0.21 8.57
C GLN A 231 -30.43 0.79 9.68
N LYS A 232 -31.37 1.64 10.13
CA LYS A 232 -31.09 2.60 11.21
C LYS A 232 -30.93 1.90 12.57
N ALA A 233 -31.78 0.92 12.85
CA ALA A 233 -31.72 0.16 14.11
C ALA A 233 -30.47 -0.72 14.20
N GLN A 234 -30.13 -1.45 13.12
CA GLN A 234 -28.87 -2.21 13.05
C GLN A 234 -27.65 -1.29 13.20
N LYS A 235 -27.60 -0.18 12.46
CA LYS A 235 -26.50 0.78 12.53
C LYS A 235 -26.31 1.36 13.94
N PHE A 236 -27.39 1.65 14.66
CA PHE A 236 -27.32 2.17 16.03
C PHE A 236 -26.71 1.16 17.01
N LEU A 237 -27.08 -0.13 16.91
CA LEU A 237 -26.51 -1.20 17.73
C LEU A 237 -25.05 -1.52 17.35
N GLU A 238 -24.72 -1.49 16.05
CA GLU A 238 -23.32 -1.58 15.56
C GLU A 238 -22.48 -0.43 16.12
N ASP A 239 -22.96 0.81 16.02
CA ASP A 239 -22.26 2.01 16.50
C ASP A 239 -22.06 2.00 18.03
N LEU A 240 -23.02 1.49 18.82
CA LEU A 240 -22.87 1.34 20.28
C LEU A 240 -21.83 0.27 20.67
N ARG A 241 -21.89 -0.92 20.07
CA ARG A 241 -20.90 -1.98 20.31
C ARG A 241 -19.49 -1.51 19.93
N LYS A 242 -19.37 -0.88 18.76
CA LYS A 242 -18.12 -0.28 18.26
C LYS A 242 -17.59 0.81 19.20
N LYS A 243 -18.44 1.68 19.76
CA LYS A 243 -18.03 2.69 20.76
C LYS A 243 -17.52 2.07 22.05
N SER A 244 -18.21 1.08 22.61
CA SER A 244 -17.77 0.39 23.83
C SER A 244 -16.42 -0.31 23.63
N TYR A 245 -16.29 -1.04 22.52
CA TYR A 245 -15.05 -1.72 22.14
C TYR A 245 -13.88 -0.74 21.88
N ILE A 246 -14.10 0.35 21.13
CA ILE A 246 -13.07 1.38 20.90
C ILE A 246 -12.67 2.03 22.24
N LYS A 247 -13.62 2.28 23.15
CA LYS A 247 -13.32 2.83 24.48
C LYS A 247 -12.44 1.87 25.30
N HIS A 248 -12.75 0.57 25.33
CA HIS A 248 -11.93 -0.44 26.01
C HIS A 248 -10.54 -0.56 25.36
N ALA A 249 -10.43 -0.63 24.04
CA ALA A 249 -9.13 -0.69 23.35
C ALA A 249 -8.28 0.58 23.61
N SER A 250 -8.92 1.77 23.61
CA SER A 250 -8.27 3.04 23.89
C SER A 250 -7.75 3.16 25.33
N LYS A 251 -8.39 2.50 26.31
CA LYS A 251 -7.92 2.45 27.70
C LYS A 251 -6.52 1.82 27.83
N HIS A 252 -6.15 0.91 26.91
CA HIS A 252 -4.81 0.29 26.85
C HIS A 252 -3.95 0.88 25.72
N GLY A 253 -4.32 2.01 25.11
CA GLY A 253 -3.58 2.63 23.99
C GLY A 253 -3.60 1.82 22.68
N ILE A 254 -4.47 0.80 22.56
CA ILE A 254 -4.55 -0.08 21.38
C ILE A 254 -5.30 0.64 20.26
N ILE A 255 -4.54 1.34 19.43
CA ILE A 255 -5.01 2.00 18.20
C ILE A 255 -4.47 1.24 16.99
N PRO A 256 -5.31 0.85 16.01
CA PRO A 256 -4.86 0.12 14.83
C PRO A 256 -3.78 0.87 14.05
N LEU A 257 -2.63 0.22 13.79
CA LEU A 257 -1.55 0.81 12.99
C LEU A 257 -1.50 0.23 11.57
N LYS A 258 -1.31 1.11 10.60
CA LYS A 258 -1.16 0.75 9.19
C LYS A 258 0.03 -0.20 8.95
N LYS A 259 1.14 -0.04 9.69
CA LYS A 259 2.35 -0.88 9.53
C LYS A 259 2.11 -2.37 9.79
N TYR A 260 1.15 -2.70 10.66
CA TYR A 260 0.79 -4.08 11.00
C TYR A 260 -0.42 -4.60 10.20
N GLY A 261 -0.98 -3.81 9.28
CA GLY A 261 -2.15 -4.21 8.48
C GLY A 261 -3.36 -4.66 9.30
N GLN A 262 -3.50 -4.16 10.54
CA GLN A 262 -4.49 -4.60 11.52
C GLN A 262 -5.91 -4.24 11.09
N ASN A 263 -6.81 -5.23 11.08
CA ASN A 263 -8.26 -5.05 11.01
C ASN A 263 -8.85 -5.87 12.17
N PHE A 264 -9.10 -5.23 13.31
CA PHE A 264 -9.56 -5.96 14.50
C PHE A 264 -11.04 -6.29 14.42
N ILE A 265 -11.44 -7.46 14.91
CA ILE A 265 -12.84 -7.88 15.02
C ILE A 265 -13.39 -7.41 16.37
N PHE A 266 -14.59 -6.82 16.36
CA PHE A 266 -15.30 -6.37 17.56
C PHE A 266 -16.70 -6.98 17.74
N ASP A 267 -17.16 -7.79 16.79
CA ASP A 267 -18.46 -8.46 16.87
C ASP A 267 -18.32 -9.87 17.48
N ASN A 268 -18.67 -10.02 18.75
CA ASN A 268 -18.62 -11.31 19.46
C ASN A 268 -19.46 -12.40 18.75
N ASN A 269 -20.58 -12.04 18.09
CA ASN A 269 -21.40 -13.01 17.36
C ASN A 269 -20.63 -13.62 16.17
N LEU A 270 -19.77 -12.82 15.53
CA LEU A 270 -18.90 -13.26 14.46
C LEU A 270 -17.75 -14.12 15.01
N CYS A 271 -17.09 -13.71 16.10
CA CYS A 271 -16.04 -14.50 16.74
C CYS A 271 -16.54 -15.88 17.18
N ASP A 272 -17.69 -15.94 17.85
CA ASP A 272 -18.33 -17.21 18.25
C ASP A 272 -18.71 -18.07 17.04
N LYS A 273 -19.12 -17.46 15.92
CA LYS A 273 -19.42 -18.20 14.68
C LYS A 273 -18.15 -18.78 14.05
N ILE A 274 -17.01 -18.09 14.12
CA ILE A 274 -15.71 -18.60 13.65
C ILE A 274 -15.32 -19.83 14.49
N VAL A 275 -15.39 -19.74 15.81
CA VAL A 275 -15.03 -20.84 16.74
C VAL A 275 -15.99 -22.04 16.64
N ARG A 276 -17.28 -21.82 16.31
CA ARG A 276 -18.20 -22.93 16.00
C ARG A 276 -17.85 -23.63 14.69
N VAL A 277 -17.38 -22.89 13.68
CA VAL A 277 -17.01 -23.45 12.37
C VAL A 277 -15.65 -24.15 12.38
N SER A 278 -14.71 -23.70 13.22
CA SER A 278 -13.45 -24.44 13.43
C SER A 278 -13.71 -25.84 13.99
N GLY A 279 -14.81 -26.04 14.72
CA GLY A 279 -15.09 -27.30 15.40
C GLY A 279 -14.13 -27.52 16.57
N LEU A 280 -13.82 -26.44 17.29
CA LEU A 280 -12.95 -26.49 18.46
C LEU A 280 -13.67 -27.19 19.62
N GLU A 281 -13.03 -28.22 20.17
CA GLU A 281 -13.52 -29.00 21.31
C GLU A 281 -12.83 -28.59 22.63
N GLU A 282 -13.33 -29.10 23.75
CA GLU A 282 -12.69 -28.87 25.05
C GLU A 282 -11.34 -29.59 25.11
N ASN A 283 -10.35 -29.02 25.80
CA ASN A 283 -8.98 -29.53 25.90
C ASN A 283 -8.16 -29.57 24.58
N ASP A 284 -8.62 -28.94 23.51
CA ASP A 284 -7.82 -28.74 22.30
C ASP A 284 -6.58 -27.84 22.55
N ILE A 285 -5.50 -28.05 21.79
CA ILE A 285 -4.34 -27.15 21.75
C ILE A 285 -4.52 -26.17 20.59
N VAL A 286 -4.54 -24.86 20.89
CA VAL A 286 -4.89 -23.81 19.92
C VAL A 286 -3.74 -22.83 19.72
N LEU A 287 -3.53 -22.44 18.46
CA LEU A 287 -2.66 -21.34 18.07
C LEU A 287 -3.48 -20.21 17.43
N GLU A 288 -3.33 -19.00 17.97
CA GLU A 288 -3.85 -17.76 17.38
C GLU A 288 -2.69 -16.82 16.98
N VAL A 289 -2.67 -16.40 15.72
CA VAL A 289 -1.70 -15.42 15.20
C VAL A 289 -2.38 -14.08 14.99
N GLY A 290 -1.82 -13.03 15.59
CA GLY A 290 -2.34 -11.66 15.53
C GLY A 290 -3.64 -11.46 16.32
N PRO A 291 -3.69 -11.81 17.63
CA PRO A 291 -4.88 -11.63 18.46
C PRO A 291 -5.34 -10.16 18.55
N GLY A 292 -4.41 -9.19 18.45
CA GLY A 292 -4.69 -7.77 18.45
C GLY A 292 -5.43 -7.33 19.71
N SER A 293 -6.70 -6.93 19.54
CA SER A 293 -7.60 -6.56 20.64
C SER A 293 -8.20 -7.73 21.43
N ALA A 294 -7.69 -8.95 21.24
CA ALA A 294 -8.17 -10.19 21.85
C ALA A 294 -9.65 -10.55 21.56
N GLY A 295 -10.20 -10.07 20.44
CA GLY A 295 -11.62 -10.25 20.10
C GLY A 295 -11.99 -11.70 19.79
N LEU A 296 -11.11 -12.41 19.06
CA LEU A 296 -11.27 -13.83 18.73
C LEU A 296 -10.74 -14.72 19.88
N THR A 297 -9.61 -14.34 20.47
CA THR A 297 -9.02 -14.92 21.71
C THR A 297 -10.07 -15.22 22.79
N ARG A 298 -10.94 -14.25 23.12
CA ARG A 298 -12.00 -14.42 24.12
C ARG A 298 -13.02 -15.51 23.75
N SER A 299 -13.45 -15.56 22.49
CA SER A 299 -14.36 -16.63 22.00
C SER A 299 -13.68 -18.01 21.94
N ILE A 300 -12.36 -18.07 21.74
CA ILE A 300 -11.57 -19.31 21.83
C ILE A 300 -11.48 -19.77 23.30
N LEU A 301 -11.14 -18.88 24.24
CA LEU A 301 -11.04 -19.20 25.67
C LEU A 301 -12.38 -19.68 26.26
N ASN A 302 -13.52 -19.18 25.77
CA ASN A 302 -14.86 -19.66 26.11
C ASN A 302 -15.12 -21.14 25.75
N LYS A 303 -14.23 -21.79 25.00
CA LYS A 303 -14.26 -23.23 24.71
C LYS A 303 -13.36 -24.08 25.60
N ASN A 304 -12.70 -23.48 26.59
CA ASN A 304 -11.80 -24.14 27.52
C ASN A 304 -10.74 -25.05 26.82
N PRO A 305 -9.90 -24.48 25.92
CA PRO A 305 -8.79 -25.22 25.31
C PRO A 305 -7.75 -25.59 26.38
N ALA A 306 -7.04 -26.71 26.20
CA ALA A 306 -6.01 -27.13 27.15
C ALA A 306 -4.85 -26.12 27.20
N VAL A 307 -4.47 -25.60 26.04
CA VAL A 307 -3.49 -24.51 25.90
C VAL A 307 -3.92 -23.62 24.74
N LEU A 308 -4.01 -22.31 24.98
CA LEU A 308 -4.09 -21.29 23.91
C LEU A 308 -2.75 -20.57 23.83
N THR A 309 -2.01 -20.75 22.75
CA THR A 309 -0.82 -19.94 22.46
C THR A 309 -1.18 -18.82 21.49
N VAL A 310 -0.86 -17.58 21.85
CA VAL A 310 -1.05 -16.42 20.97
C VAL A 310 0.31 -15.82 20.58
N ILE A 311 0.48 -15.52 19.28
CA ILE A 311 1.66 -14.82 18.76
C ILE A 311 1.24 -13.43 18.32
N GLU A 312 1.79 -12.40 18.98
CA GLU A 312 1.52 -11.00 18.69
C GLU A 312 2.83 -10.25 18.39
N SER A 313 2.80 -9.41 17.36
CA SER A 313 3.94 -8.60 16.90
C SER A 313 3.91 -7.16 17.43
N ASP A 314 2.73 -6.68 17.80
CA ASP A 314 2.50 -5.33 18.31
C ASP A 314 2.58 -5.31 19.84
N ALA A 315 3.68 -4.75 20.37
CA ALA A 315 3.94 -4.70 21.81
C ALA A 315 2.81 -4.00 22.61
N ARG A 316 2.05 -3.11 21.97
CA ARG A 316 0.96 -2.35 22.60
C ARG A 316 -0.27 -3.20 22.92
N CYS A 317 -0.41 -4.35 22.27
CA CYS A 317 -1.48 -5.32 22.56
C CYS A 317 -1.15 -6.21 23.77
N LEU A 318 0.13 -6.32 24.15
CA LEU A 318 0.58 -7.23 25.21
C LEU A 318 -0.05 -6.95 26.59
N PRO A 319 -0.26 -5.70 27.07
CA PRO A 319 -0.87 -5.46 28.37
C PRO A 319 -2.30 -6.02 28.48
N LEU A 320 -3.10 -5.89 27.41
CA LEU A 320 -4.46 -6.45 27.36
C LEU A 320 -4.43 -7.99 27.34
N LEU A 321 -3.48 -8.59 26.61
CA LEU A 321 -3.32 -10.04 26.59
C LEU A 321 -2.83 -10.58 27.93
N GLN A 322 -1.95 -9.85 28.63
CA GLN A 322 -1.48 -10.17 29.98
C GLN A 322 -2.62 -10.12 31.00
N GLU A 323 -3.47 -9.09 30.95
CA GLU A 323 -4.69 -9.01 31.77
C GLU A 323 -5.58 -10.24 31.54
N ILE A 324 -5.85 -10.60 30.27
CA ILE A 324 -6.63 -11.81 29.95
C ILE A 324 -5.93 -13.08 30.47
N LYS A 325 -4.60 -13.19 30.38
CA LYS A 325 -3.83 -14.33 30.95
C LYS A 325 -3.94 -14.43 32.48
N THR A 326 -4.11 -13.34 33.21
CA THR A 326 -4.35 -13.42 34.67
C THR A 326 -5.69 -14.08 35.01
N ILE A 327 -6.68 -13.99 34.11
CA ILE A 327 -7.99 -14.64 34.24
C ILE A 327 -7.95 -16.08 33.68
N TYR A 328 -7.16 -16.30 32.63
CA TYR A 328 -7.05 -17.58 31.90
C TYR A 328 -5.59 -18.09 31.90
N PRO A 329 -5.15 -18.84 32.92
CA PRO A 329 -3.75 -19.24 33.09
C PRO A 329 -3.26 -20.25 32.03
N ASN A 330 -4.18 -20.93 31.33
CA ASN A 330 -3.92 -21.78 30.16
C ASN A 330 -3.53 -20.99 28.88
N MET A 331 -3.42 -19.67 28.95
CA MET A 331 -3.00 -18.80 27.85
C MET A 331 -1.48 -18.53 27.87
N ASN A 332 -0.80 -18.80 26.76
CA ASN A 332 0.60 -18.45 26.52
C ASN A 332 0.70 -17.30 25.51
N ILE A 333 1.58 -16.35 25.77
CA ILE A 333 1.77 -15.15 24.95
C ILE A 333 3.21 -15.12 24.47
N ILE A 334 3.39 -15.04 23.15
CA ILE A 334 4.69 -14.92 22.50
C ILE A 334 4.73 -13.58 21.77
N HIS A 335 5.69 -12.72 22.13
CA HIS A 335 5.93 -11.48 21.41
C HIS A 335 6.90 -11.72 20.25
N GLY A 336 6.47 -11.44 19.01
CA GLY A 336 7.32 -11.56 17.83
C GLY A 336 6.56 -11.68 16.51
N ASN A 337 7.31 -11.84 15.41
CA ASN A 337 6.76 -12.03 14.08
C ASN A 337 6.49 -13.52 13.81
N ALA A 338 5.22 -13.89 13.61
CA ALA A 338 4.79 -15.27 13.33
C ALA A 338 5.52 -15.94 12.15
N CYS A 339 5.93 -15.21 11.11
CA CYS A 339 6.69 -15.79 9.99
C CYS A 339 8.06 -16.34 10.42
N LYS A 340 8.65 -15.83 11.51
CA LYS A 340 9.97 -16.24 12.02
C LYS A 340 9.96 -17.49 12.91
N PHE A 341 8.80 -17.92 13.43
CA PHE A 341 8.73 -19.08 14.32
C PHE A 341 8.27 -20.34 13.56
N ASP A 342 8.87 -21.49 13.86
CA ASP A 342 8.46 -22.79 13.31
C ASP A 342 7.64 -23.58 14.33
N LEU A 343 6.50 -24.13 13.91
CA LEU A 343 5.56 -24.81 14.80
C LEU A 343 6.19 -25.88 15.71
N PRO A 344 7.13 -26.74 15.24
CA PRO A 344 7.75 -27.77 16.08
C PRO A 344 8.52 -27.22 17.28
N ILE A 345 9.02 -25.98 17.18
CA ILE A 345 9.79 -25.30 18.23
C ILE A 345 8.84 -24.70 19.28
N ILE A 346 7.65 -24.24 18.87
CA ILE A 346 6.68 -23.57 19.74
C ILE A 346 5.80 -24.58 20.48
N LEU A 347 5.29 -25.59 19.76
CA LEU A 347 4.31 -26.57 20.24
C LEU A 347 4.64 -27.94 19.64
N PRO A 348 5.29 -28.86 20.38
CA PRO A 348 5.70 -30.18 19.88
C PRO A 348 4.55 -31.21 19.84
N ARG A 349 3.32 -30.75 19.64
CA ARG A 349 2.08 -31.55 19.54
C ARG A 349 1.25 -31.06 18.37
N LYS A 350 0.24 -31.83 17.93
CA LYS A 350 -0.69 -31.33 16.91
C LYS A 350 -1.56 -30.21 17.46
N ILE A 351 -1.80 -29.18 16.64
CA ILE A 351 -2.52 -27.95 17.04
C ILE A 351 -3.67 -27.62 16.09
N ASN A 352 -4.68 -26.93 16.59
CA ASN A 352 -5.70 -26.25 15.80
C ASN A 352 -5.32 -24.77 15.64
N ILE A 353 -5.18 -24.29 14.40
CA ILE A 353 -4.87 -22.88 14.12
C ILE A 353 -6.18 -22.13 13.86
N ILE A 354 -6.51 -21.14 14.68
CA ILE A 354 -7.73 -20.33 14.54
C ILE A 354 -7.29 -18.87 14.56
N SER A 355 -7.41 -18.14 13.44
CA SER A 355 -6.76 -16.81 13.33
C SER A 355 -7.42 -15.85 12.34
N ASN A 356 -7.38 -14.56 12.69
CA ASN A 356 -7.68 -13.42 11.81
C ASN A 356 -6.38 -12.87 11.22
N LEU A 357 -5.94 -13.39 10.09
CA LEU A 357 -4.59 -13.11 9.58
C LEU A 357 -4.52 -11.71 8.93
N PRO A 358 -3.51 -10.89 9.28
CA PRO A 358 -3.24 -9.64 8.56
C PRO A 358 -2.96 -9.92 7.09
N TYR A 359 -3.62 -9.17 6.20
CA TYR A 359 -3.69 -9.48 4.77
C TYR A 359 -2.34 -9.57 4.05
N HIS A 360 -1.32 -8.86 4.54
CA HIS A 360 0.01 -8.80 3.96
C HIS A 360 0.88 -10.04 4.27
N ILE A 361 0.63 -10.76 5.38
CA ILE A 361 1.34 -12.00 5.76
C ILE A 361 0.51 -13.27 5.57
N GLY A 362 -0.81 -13.16 5.42
CA GLY A 362 -1.72 -14.31 5.42
C GLY A 362 -1.41 -15.39 4.37
N THR A 363 -0.95 -15.00 3.17
CA THR A 363 -0.55 -15.97 2.14
C THR A 363 0.78 -16.66 2.45
N GLU A 364 1.75 -15.94 3.04
CA GLU A 364 3.06 -16.49 3.42
C GLU A 364 2.91 -17.52 4.54
N LEU A 365 2.13 -17.19 5.58
CA LEU A 365 1.83 -18.09 6.70
C LEU A 365 1.11 -19.36 6.24
N VAL A 366 0.12 -19.26 5.35
CA VAL A 366 -0.55 -20.44 4.78
C VAL A 366 0.44 -21.34 4.05
N ILE A 367 1.33 -20.79 3.19
CA ILE A 367 2.35 -21.60 2.51
C ILE A 367 3.34 -22.23 3.53
N LYS A 368 3.73 -21.49 4.57
CA LYS A 368 4.61 -22.00 5.63
C LYS A 368 3.99 -23.17 6.38
N TRP A 369 2.73 -23.05 6.78
CA TRP A 369 2.00 -24.10 7.51
C TRP A 369 1.68 -25.32 6.65
N LEU A 370 1.46 -25.14 5.34
CA LEU A 370 1.33 -26.24 4.39
C LEU A 370 2.60 -27.12 4.30
N LYS A 371 3.77 -26.59 4.68
CA LYS A 371 5.03 -27.36 4.82
C LYS A 371 5.22 -28.02 6.20
N GLN A 372 4.35 -27.72 7.17
CA GLN A 372 4.42 -28.18 8.57
C GLN A 372 3.15 -28.93 9.02
N LEU A 373 2.37 -29.47 8.06
CA LEU A 373 1.06 -30.10 8.30
C LEU A 373 1.08 -31.30 9.26
N THR A 374 2.22 -31.95 9.45
CA THR A 374 2.38 -33.04 10.44
C THR A 374 2.07 -32.59 11.87
N PHE A 375 2.19 -31.28 12.17
CA PHE A 375 1.91 -30.67 13.46
C PHE A 375 0.54 -29.96 13.53
N ILE A 376 -0.32 -30.12 12.52
CA ILE A 376 -1.59 -29.39 12.40
C ILE A 376 -2.75 -30.39 12.36
N ASN A 377 -3.80 -30.14 13.15
CA ASN A 377 -5.08 -30.86 13.09
C ASN A 377 -6.04 -30.17 12.10
N SER A 378 -6.18 -28.85 12.21
CA SER A 378 -6.95 -28.03 11.27
C SER A 378 -6.49 -26.57 11.29
N MET A 379 -6.78 -25.84 10.22
CA MET A 379 -6.60 -24.39 10.15
C MET A 379 -7.94 -23.73 9.79
N THR A 380 -8.46 -22.85 10.64
CA THR A 380 -9.64 -22.03 10.39
C THR A 380 -9.20 -20.57 10.33
N LEU A 381 -9.03 -20.08 9.11
CA LEU A 381 -8.35 -18.82 8.84
C LEU A 381 -9.31 -17.82 8.22
N MET A 382 -9.30 -16.58 8.72
CA MET A 382 -9.89 -15.46 8.01
C MET A 382 -8.85 -14.78 7.14
N LEU A 383 -9.16 -14.66 5.86
CA LEU A 383 -8.34 -14.03 4.82
C LEU A 383 -9.20 -13.04 4.02
N GLN A 384 -8.59 -12.35 3.05
CA GLN A 384 -9.35 -11.62 2.04
C GLN A 384 -10.16 -12.60 1.19
N ARG A 385 -11.38 -12.22 0.80
CA ARG A 385 -12.26 -13.08 -0.01
C ARG A 385 -11.57 -13.57 -1.28
N GLU A 386 -10.85 -12.71 -1.99
CA GLU A 386 -10.11 -13.07 -3.20
C GLU A 386 -8.96 -14.07 -2.98
N VAL A 387 -8.43 -14.21 -1.77
CA VAL A 387 -7.43 -15.23 -1.42
C VAL A 387 -8.14 -16.56 -1.17
N VAL A 388 -9.27 -16.54 -0.45
CA VAL A 388 -10.11 -17.73 -0.24
C VAL A 388 -10.69 -18.24 -1.56
N ASP A 389 -11.20 -17.36 -2.42
CA ASP A 389 -11.73 -17.71 -3.74
C ASP A 389 -10.64 -18.31 -4.66
N ARG A 390 -9.38 -17.90 -4.50
CA ARG A 390 -8.22 -18.54 -5.16
C ARG A 390 -7.94 -19.92 -4.57
N ILE A 391 -7.91 -20.06 -3.24
CA ILE A 391 -7.69 -21.35 -2.57
C ILE A 391 -8.79 -22.38 -2.93
N CYS A 392 -10.04 -21.93 -3.03
CA CYS A 392 -11.21 -22.74 -3.37
C CYS A 392 -11.55 -22.79 -4.87
N ALA A 393 -10.71 -22.21 -5.73
CA ALA A 393 -10.97 -22.16 -7.17
C ALA A 393 -11.05 -23.57 -7.78
N LYS A 394 -12.01 -23.78 -8.68
CA LYS A 394 -12.10 -25.01 -9.48
C LYS A 394 -11.16 -24.94 -10.69
N VAL A 395 -10.72 -26.10 -11.16
CA VAL A 395 -9.96 -26.24 -12.43
C VAL A 395 -10.73 -25.54 -13.58
N GLY A 396 -10.01 -24.89 -14.48
CA GLY A 396 -10.55 -24.12 -15.60
C GLY A 396 -11.09 -22.73 -15.24
N THR A 397 -11.11 -22.34 -13.96
CA THR A 397 -11.59 -21.00 -13.55
C THR A 397 -10.47 -19.96 -13.54
N LYS A 398 -10.78 -18.70 -13.87
CA LYS A 398 -9.83 -17.56 -13.87
C LYS A 398 -9.07 -17.35 -12.54
N SER A 399 -9.66 -17.77 -11.43
CA SER A 399 -9.04 -17.69 -10.10
C SER A 399 -8.08 -18.84 -9.80
N TYR A 400 -8.10 -19.93 -10.58
CA TYR A 400 -7.28 -21.12 -10.36
C TYR A 400 -5.80 -20.84 -10.55
N GLY A 401 -4.96 -21.35 -9.64
CA GLY A 401 -3.53 -21.13 -9.66
C GLY A 401 -2.76 -21.88 -8.58
N ARG A 402 -1.50 -21.48 -8.39
CA ARG A 402 -0.55 -22.11 -7.45
C ARG A 402 -1.13 -22.39 -6.06
N LEU A 403 -1.81 -21.43 -5.45
CA LEU A 403 -2.45 -21.60 -4.13
C LEU A 403 -3.61 -22.61 -4.16
N SER A 404 -4.40 -22.63 -5.24
CA SER A 404 -5.49 -23.61 -5.41
C SER A 404 -4.92 -25.02 -5.38
N ILE A 405 -3.89 -25.27 -6.19
CA ILE A 405 -3.27 -26.60 -6.35
C ILE A 405 -2.62 -27.08 -5.05
N ILE A 406 -1.76 -26.26 -4.44
CA ILE A 406 -1.05 -26.66 -3.21
C ILE A 406 -2.03 -26.89 -2.06
N CYS A 407 -3.02 -26.01 -1.87
CA CYS A 407 -4.03 -26.21 -0.81
C CYS A 407 -4.91 -27.44 -1.08
N GLN A 408 -5.37 -27.68 -2.31
CA GLN A 408 -6.28 -28.79 -2.64
C GLN A 408 -5.58 -30.16 -2.71
N LEU A 409 -4.27 -30.20 -2.94
CA LEU A 409 -3.47 -31.44 -2.82
C LEU A 409 -3.25 -31.83 -1.37
N LEU A 410 -2.86 -30.85 -0.54
CA LEU A 410 -2.39 -31.11 0.82
C LEU A 410 -3.51 -31.05 1.87
N CYS A 411 -4.66 -30.44 1.55
CA CYS A 411 -5.77 -30.27 2.47
C CYS A 411 -7.13 -30.46 1.77
N LYS A 412 -8.12 -30.98 2.53
CA LYS A 412 -9.53 -30.74 2.24
C LYS A 412 -9.84 -29.27 2.52
N VAL A 413 -10.36 -28.57 1.52
CA VAL A 413 -10.62 -27.12 1.55
C VAL A 413 -12.13 -26.86 1.63
N GLU A 414 -12.56 -26.09 2.63
CA GLU A 414 -13.96 -25.71 2.83
C GLU A 414 -14.10 -24.18 2.95
N LYS A 415 -14.81 -23.53 2.01
CA LYS A 415 -15.19 -22.10 2.13
C LYS A 415 -16.44 -22.01 3.01
N CYS A 416 -16.31 -21.40 4.19
CA CYS A 416 -17.36 -21.48 5.21
C CYS A 416 -18.40 -20.36 5.07
N PHE A 417 -17.99 -19.09 5.17
CA PHE A 417 -18.86 -17.93 4.99
C PHE A 417 -18.07 -16.63 4.75
N GLU A 418 -18.73 -15.62 4.17
CA GLU A 418 -18.14 -14.30 3.92
C GLU A 418 -18.36 -13.34 5.10
N VAL A 419 -17.43 -12.41 5.28
CA VAL A 419 -17.42 -11.42 6.36
C VAL A 419 -17.34 -10.02 5.74
N GLY A 420 -18.32 -9.18 6.07
CA GLY A 420 -18.41 -7.83 5.54
C GLY A 420 -17.41 -6.86 6.19
N PRO A 421 -16.92 -5.84 5.46
CA PRO A 421 -16.00 -4.83 6.00
C PRO A 421 -16.44 -4.13 7.29
N LYS A 422 -17.75 -4.03 7.54
CA LYS A 422 -18.32 -3.35 8.71
C LYS A 422 -18.03 -4.05 10.04
N SER A 423 -17.72 -5.35 10.03
CA SER A 423 -17.41 -6.15 11.23
C SER A 423 -16.01 -5.88 11.80
N PHE A 424 -15.24 -4.96 11.20
CA PHE A 424 -13.86 -4.68 11.52
C PHE A 424 -13.59 -3.22 11.91
N TYR A 425 -12.56 -3.00 12.73
CA TYR A 425 -11.99 -1.69 13.02
C TYR A 425 -10.46 -1.68 12.84
N PRO A 426 -9.92 -0.86 11.90
CA PRO A 426 -10.63 -0.15 10.83
C PRO A 426 -11.38 -1.10 9.90
N ALA A 427 -12.36 -0.57 9.17
CA ALA A 427 -13.05 -1.34 8.13
C ALA A 427 -12.10 -1.53 6.93
N PRO A 428 -11.82 -2.77 6.47
CA PRO A 428 -11.02 -3.01 5.27
C PRO A 428 -11.75 -2.54 4.01
N LYS A 429 -11.01 -2.33 2.92
CA LYS A 429 -11.62 -1.98 1.61
C LYS A 429 -12.29 -3.16 0.90
N VAL A 430 -12.04 -4.38 1.34
CA VAL A 430 -12.46 -5.63 0.69
C VAL A 430 -13.17 -6.54 1.67
N TYR A 431 -14.00 -7.44 1.16
CA TYR A 431 -14.62 -8.49 1.97
C TYR A 431 -13.57 -9.50 2.44
N SER A 432 -13.79 -10.03 3.64
CA SER A 432 -13.07 -11.20 4.15
C SER A 432 -13.90 -12.47 3.96
N SER A 433 -13.28 -13.63 4.11
CA SER A 433 -13.96 -14.92 4.13
C SER A 433 -13.22 -15.88 5.04
N ILE A 434 -13.98 -16.80 5.65
CA ILE A 434 -13.45 -17.90 6.45
C ILE A 434 -13.20 -19.10 5.53
N VAL A 435 -11.98 -19.64 5.59
CA VAL A 435 -11.62 -20.92 4.99
C VAL A 435 -11.19 -21.89 6.08
N LYS A 436 -11.69 -23.13 6.01
CA LYS A 436 -11.21 -24.25 6.81
C LYS A 436 -10.36 -25.16 5.93
N LEU A 437 -9.15 -25.45 6.40
CA LEU A 437 -8.19 -26.35 5.76
C LEU A 437 -7.95 -27.51 6.73
N ILE A 438 -8.29 -28.72 6.31
CA ILE A 438 -8.08 -29.95 7.07
C ILE A 438 -7.01 -30.73 6.32
N PRO A 439 -5.85 -31.08 6.92
CA PRO A 439 -4.81 -31.84 6.24
C PRO A 439 -5.35 -33.14 5.64
N SER A 440 -4.88 -33.50 4.44
CA SER A 440 -5.24 -34.79 3.82
C SER A 440 -4.58 -35.96 4.56
N GLU A 441 -5.19 -37.14 4.49
CA GLU A 441 -4.58 -38.40 4.90
C GLU A 441 -3.33 -38.73 4.07
N LYS A 442 -3.20 -38.15 2.87
CA LYS A 442 -2.02 -38.30 2.01
C LYS A 442 -0.85 -37.50 2.57
N VAL A 443 0.12 -38.20 3.15
CA VAL A 443 1.40 -37.63 3.57
C VAL A 443 2.35 -37.53 2.37
N PHE A 444 2.85 -36.32 2.10
CA PHE A 444 3.86 -36.05 1.07
C PHE A 444 5.20 -35.72 1.73
N SER A 445 6.32 -36.13 1.13
CA SER A 445 7.64 -35.73 1.62
C SER A 445 7.86 -34.22 1.41
N PRO A 446 8.63 -33.54 2.28
CA PRO A 446 8.94 -32.11 2.11
C PRO A 446 9.54 -31.79 0.74
N GLU A 447 10.43 -32.66 0.24
CA GLU A 447 11.04 -32.55 -1.09
C GLU A 447 9.99 -32.56 -2.21
N LEU A 448 8.97 -33.43 -2.13
CA LEU A 448 7.91 -33.49 -3.13
C LEU A 448 7.01 -32.24 -3.08
N ILE A 449 6.77 -31.69 -1.90
CA ILE A 449 6.05 -30.41 -1.75
C ILE A 449 6.82 -29.26 -2.41
N GLU A 450 8.16 -29.23 -2.28
CA GLU A 450 9.00 -28.25 -2.99
C GLU A 450 8.99 -28.44 -4.50
N LYS A 451 9.02 -29.69 -5.00
CA LYS A 451 8.85 -30.00 -6.43
C LYS A 451 7.52 -29.50 -6.96
N ILE A 452 6.42 -29.72 -6.23
CA ILE A 452 5.08 -29.20 -6.59
C ILE A 452 5.08 -27.66 -6.59
N GLU A 453 5.66 -27.00 -5.58
CA GLU A 453 5.76 -25.54 -5.55
C GLU A 453 6.57 -24.98 -6.74
N LEU A 454 7.65 -25.68 -7.13
CA LEU A 454 8.49 -25.30 -8.27
C LEU A 454 7.75 -25.45 -9.61
N VAL A 455 7.17 -26.63 -9.88
CA VAL A 455 6.42 -26.90 -11.12
C VAL A 455 5.25 -25.92 -11.27
N THR A 456 4.47 -25.71 -10.21
CA THR A 456 3.33 -24.77 -10.24
C THR A 456 3.79 -23.31 -10.36
N LYS A 457 4.94 -22.92 -9.80
CA LYS A 457 5.54 -21.59 -10.02
C LYS A 457 5.87 -21.35 -11.50
N PHE A 458 6.42 -22.33 -12.21
CA PHE A 458 6.71 -22.20 -13.64
C PHE A 458 5.45 -22.25 -14.50
N ALA A 459 4.55 -23.21 -14.26
CA ALA A 459 3.29 -23.34 -15.00
C ALA A 459 2.47 -22.04 -15.02
N PHE A 460 2.33 -21.39 -13.85
CA PHE A 460 1.57 -20.14 -13.71
C PHE A 460 2.38 -18.86 -13.93
N SER A 461 3.67 -18.95 -14.32
CA SER A 461 4.47 -17.77 -14.65
C SER A 461 3.94 -17.01 -15.87
N GLU A 462 3.38 -17.73 -16.85
CA GLU A 462 2.80 -17.17 -18.08
C GLU A 462 1.38 -17.71 -18.31
N ARG A 463 0.44 -17.38 -17.42
CA ARG A 463 -0.97 -17.86 -17.44
C ARG A 463 -1.68 -17.88 -18.79
N ARG A 464 -1.33 -16.98 -19.72
CA ARG A 464 -1.95 -16.87 -21.06
C ARG A 464 -1.35 -17.82 -22.11
N LYS A 465 -0.22 -18.46 -21.81
CA LYS A 465 0.51 -19.38 -22.71
C LYS A 465 0.16 -20.84 -22.42
N MET A 466 0.50 -21.71 -23.37
CA MET A 466 0.33 -23.16 -23.25
C MET A 466 1.28 -23.73 -22.19
N ILE A 467 0.89 -24.81 -21.52
CA ILE A 467 1.66 -25.42 -20.43
C ILE A 467 3.07 -25.81 -20.89
N LYS A 468 3.21 -26.31 -22.13
CA LYS A 468 4.52 -26.60 -22.74
C LYS A 468 5.45 -25.39 -22.76
N THR A 469 4.94 -24.21 -23.11
CA THR A 469 5.74 -22.97 -23.19
C THR A 469 6.18 -22.51 -21.81
N SER A 470 5.27 -22.52 -20.84
CA SER A 470 5.53 -22.11 -19.46
C SER A 470 6.55 -23.04 -18.76
N LEU A 471 6.44 -24.36 -18.99
CA LEU A 471 7.31 -25.37 -18.37
C LEU A 471 8.61 -25.64 -19.15
N LYS A 472 8.76 -25.19 -20.40
CA LYS A 472 10.03 -25.30 -21.17
C LYS A 472 11.21 -24.58 -20.49
N LYS A 473 10.92 -23.62 -19.60
CA LYS A 473 11.91 -22.95 -18.73
C LYS A 473 12.47 -23.88 -17.64
N LEU A 474 11.70 -24.89 -17.23
CA LEU A 474 12.09 -25.89 -16.24
C LEU A 474 12.95 -26.99 -16.89
N THR A 475 12.52 -27.54 -18.03
CA THR A 475 13.31 -28.50 -18.82
C THR A 475 13.00 -28.39 -20.32
N PRO A 476 13.99 -28.50 -21.22
CA PRO A 476 13.75 -28.49 -22.67
C PRO A 476 12.99 -29.72 -23.17
N GLN A 477 13.08 -30.86 -22.48
CA GLN A 477 12.40 -32.14 -22.79
C GLN A 477 10.95 -32.21 -22.28
N ILE A 478 10.33 -31.06 -21.99
CA ILE A 478 9.00 -31.02 -21.35
C ILE A 478 7.91 -31.73 -22.16
N GLU A 479 8.02 -31.73 -23.48
CA GLU A 479 7.02 -32.31 -24.39
C GLU A 479 6.98 -33.84 -24.27
N ASP A 480 8.12 -34.49 -23.99
CA ASP A 480 8.21 -35.94 -23.74
C ASP A 480 7.54 -36.32 -22.42
N PHE A 481 7.75 -35.50 -21.37
CA PHE A 481 7.13 -35.72 -20.06
C PHE A 481 5.61 -35.48 -20.07
N LEU A 482 5.13 -34.48 -20.83
CA LEU A 482 3.70 -34.23 -21.02
C LEU A 482 3.05 -35.38 -21.81
N ALA A 483 3.71 -35.87 -22.87
CA ALA A 483 3.25 -37.03 -23.64
C ALA A 483 3.19 -38.31 -22.77
N THR A 484 4.21 -38.55 -21.93
CA THR A 484 4.25 -39.68 -20.98
C THR A 484 3.06 -39.66 -20.01
N LEU A 485 2.67 -38.47 -19.53
CA LEU A 485 1.53 -38.29 -18.64
C LEU A 485 0.17 -38.16 -19.36
N LYS A 486 0.13 -38.24 -20.70
CA LYS A 486 -1.06 -38.00 -21.54
C LYS A 486 -1.70 -36.62 -21.33
N ILE A 487 -0.88 -35.61 -20.98
CA ILE A 487 -1.32 -34.22 -20.83
C ILE A 487 -1.21 -33.52 -22.18
N ASP A 488 -2.28 -32.85 -22.62
CA ASP A 488 -2.28 -32.10 -23.89
C ASP A 488 -1.26 -30.94 -23.86
N ASN A 489 -0.31 -31.00 -24.79
CA ASN A 489 0.70 -29.97 -25.05
C ASN A 489 0.10 -28.58 -25.37
N SER A 490 -1.16 -28.51 -25.83
CA SER A 490 -1.87 -27.26 -26.16
C SER A 490 -2.63 -26.63 -25.00
N CYS A 491 -2.86 -27.37 -23.91
CA CYS A 491 -3.68 -26.88 -22.79
C CYS A 491 -2.97 -25.78 -21.98
N ARG A 492 -3.74 -25.00 -21.21
CA ARG A 492 -3.21 -23.97 -20.30
C ARG A 492 -3.05 -24.51 -18.89
N ALA A 493 -2.14 -23.89 -18.13
CA ALA A 493 -1.89 -24.21 -16.72
C ALA A 493 -3.16 -24.25 -15.85
N GLU A 494 -4.15 -23.41 -16.16
CA GLU A 494 -5.44 -23.35 -15.45
C GLU A 494 -6.35 -24.56 -15.68
N ASN A 495 -6.11 -25.37 -16.72
CA ASN A 495 -6.92 -26.55 -17.08
C ASN A 495 -6.38 -27.87 -16.53
N LEU A 496 -5.17 -27.89 -15.97
CA LEU A 496 -4.61 -29.08 -15.30
C LEU A 496 -5.22 -29.24 -13.91
N THR A 497 -5.49 -30.48 -13.51
CA THR A 497 -5.95 -30.83 -12.17
C THR A 497 -4.79 -30.82 -11.16
N PRO A 498 -5.06 -30.78 -9.84
CA PRO A 498 -3.99 -30.85 -8.85
C PRO A 498 -3.19 -32.16 -8.94
N ASN A 499 -3.84 -33.28 -9.31
CA ASN A 499 -3.15 -34.57 -9.49
C ASN A 499 -2.19 -34.56 -10.69
N ASP A 500 -2.49 -33.84 -11.76
CA ASP A 500 -1.58 -33.72 -12.92
C ASP A 500 -0.28 -32.99 -12.52
N TYR A 501 -0.40 -31.98 -11.65
CA TYR A 501 0.75 -31.30 -11.05
C TYR A 501 1.56 -32.18 -10.08
N LEU A 502 0.89 -33.08 -9.35
CA LEU A 502 1.55 -34.10 -8.53
C LEU A 502 2.35 -35.07 -9.41
N SER A 503 1.74 -35.60 -10.47
CA SER A 503 2.39 -36.50 -11.44
C SER A 503 3.61 -35.83 -12.11
N LEU A 504 3.48 -34.57 -12.53
CA LEU A 504 4.59 -33.78 -13.06
C LEU A 504 5.72 -33.60 -12.03
N ALA A 505 5.39 -33.36 -10.75
CA ALA A 505 6.38 -33.20 -9.69
C ALA A 505 7.06 -34.52 -9.26
N GLN A 506 6.41 -35.67 -9.48
CA GLN A 506 6.97 -36.99 -9.21
C GLN A 506 7.98 -37.47 -10.25
N LEU A 507 7.97 -36.91 -11.47
CA LEU A 507 8.96 -37.19 -12.50
C LEU A 507 10.34 -36.61 -12.11
N SER A 508 11.20 -37.47 -11.55
CA SER A 508 12.51 -37.12 -10.99
C SER A 508 13.37 -36.23 -11.91
N ASN A 509 13.47 -36.59 -13.19
CA ASN A 509 14.27 -35.88 -14.19
C ASN A 509 13.80 -34.44 -14.47
N LEU A 510 12.51 -34.15 -14.29
CA LEU A 510 11.88 -32.86 -14.60
C LEU A 510 12.44 -31.74 -13.71
N VAL A 511 12.68 -32.06 -12.43
CA VAL A 511 13.20 -31.11 -11.45
C VAL A 511 14.72 -31.24 -11.29
N LEU A 512 15.30 -32.43 -11.47
CA LEU A 512 16.76 -32.62 -11.48
C LEU A 512 17.46 -31.77 -12.54
N TYR A 513 16.89 -31.57 -13.74
CA TYR A 513 17.48 -30.69 -14.75
C TYR A 513 17.54 -29.22 -14.27
N TYR A 514 16.44 -28.69 -13.71
CA TYR A 514 16.39 -27.30 -13.25
C TYR A 514 17.24 -27.08 -11.99
N ILE A 515 17.23 -28.04 -11.06
CA ILE A 515 18.10 -28.02 -9.87
C ILE A 515 19.57 -28.14 -10.29
N ASN A 516 19.95 -29.03 -11.22
CA ASN A 516 21.32 -29.06 -11.75
C ASN A 516 21.68 -27.73 -12.42
N LYS A 517 20.81 -27.14 -13.24
CA LYS A 517 21.06 -25.85 -13.88
C LYS A 517 21.23 -24.71 -12.86
N ILE A 518 20.50 -24.73 -11.74
CA ILE A 518 20.71 -23.80 -10.63
C ILE A 518 21.96 -24.13 -9.82
N LEU A 519 22.27 -25.38 -9.52
CA LEU A 519 23.46 -25.76 -8.76
C LEU A 519 24.72 -25.39 -9.56
N ILE A 520 24.74 -25.69 -10.86
CA ILE A 520 25.78 -25.29 -11.82
C ILE A 520 25.92 -23.75 -11.88
N ASN A 521 24.82 -22.99 -11.93
CA ASN A 521 24.89 -21.52 -12.03
C ASN A 521 25.05 -20.76 -10.70
N ASN A 522 24.69 -21.34 -9.54
CA ASN A 522 24.61 -20.61 -8.28
C ASN A 522 25.33 -21.25 -7.08
N LYS A 523 25.66 -22.56 -7.06
CA LYS A 523 26.27 -23.16 -5.83
C LYS A 523 27.00 -24.51 -5.92
N PHE A 524 27.61 -24.90 -7.05
CA PHE A 524 28.51 -26.06 -7.11
C PHE A 524 29.88 -25.76 -7.72
N GLN A 525 30.71 -25.09 -6.92
CA GLN A 525 32.16 -25.23 -7.00
C GLN A 525 32.84 -25.36 -5.61
N SER A 526 32.05 -25.51 -4.53
CA SER A 526 32.54 -25.40 -3.15
C SER A 526 32.05 -26.47 -2.17
N PHE A 527 31.24 -27.46 -2.59
CA PHE A 527 30.65 -28.44 -1.64
C PHE A 527 30.86 -29.93 -1.93
N SER A 528 31.28 -30.34 -3.14
CA SER A 528 31.76 -31.71 -3.41
C SER A 528 33.24 -31.90 -3.10
N LEU A 529 34.11 -30.93 -3.45
CA LEU A 529 35.56 -31.07 -3.17
C LEU A 529 35.94 -30.73 -1.72
N ALA A 530 35.20 -29.85 -1.03
CA ALA A 530 35.47 -29.57 0.38
C ALA A 530 35.08 -30.76 1.29
N SER A 531 33.98 -31.45 0.95
CA SER A 531 33.57 -32.69 1.63
C SER A 531 34.52 -33.85 1.30
N LEU A 532 34.91 -34.02 0.03
CA LEU A 532 35.93 -35.01 -0.37
C LEU A 532 37.29 -34.71 0.30
N GLY A 533 37.70 -33.44 0.37
CA GLY A 533 38.92 -32.99 1.03
C GLY A 533 38.88 -33.18 2.55
N CYS A 534 37.74 -32.95 3.21
CA CYS A 534 37.57 -33.29 4.62
C CYS A 534 37.53 -34.80 4.85
N PHE A 535 36.97 -35.59 3.93
CA PHE A 535 36.96 -37.05 4.03
C PHE A 535 38.38 -37.62 3.91
N LEU A 536 39.16 -37.14 2.92
CA LEU A 536 40.57 -37.49 2.73
C LEU A 536 41.46 -36.95 3.87
N ALA A 537 41.14 -35.79 4.46
CA ALA A 537 41.84 -35.29 5.65
C ALA A 537 41.51 -36.11 6.90
N LEU A 538 40.26 -36.56 7.10
CA LEU A 538 39.92 -37.52 8.16
C LEU A 538 40.64 -38.85 7.95
N SER A 539 40.75 -39.34 6.70
CA SER A 539 41.56 -40.53 6.37
C SER A 539 43.04 -40.36 6.73
N PHE A 540 43.55 -39.12 6.74
CA PHE A 540 44.92 -38.78 7.15
C PHE A 540 45.07 -38.63 8.68
N VAL A 541 43.99 -38.30 9.41
CA VAL A 541 43.97 -38.34 10.88
C VAL A 541 43.95 -39.78 11.40
N THR A 542 43.43 -40.72 10.61
CA THR A 542 43.51 -42.17 10.86
C THR A 542 44.78 -42.83 10.29
N TYR A 543 45.86 -42.07 10.08
CA TYR A 543 47.13 -42.61 9.58
C TYR A 543 47.77 -43.56 10.60
N ASN A 544 47.81 -44.85 10.25
CA ASN A 544 48.52 -45.87 11.01
C ASN A 544 49.90 -46.12 10.34
N PRO A 545 51.05 -45.87 10.99
CA PRO A 545 52.34 -45.76 10.29
C PRO A 545 52.92 -47.04 9.66
N GLU A 546 52.28 -48.20 9.82
CA GLU A 546 52.88 -49.51 9.52
C GLU A 546 52.48 -50.14 8.18
N ASP A 547 51.62 -49.50 7.36
CA ASP A 547 51.24 -50.04 6.04
C ASP A 547 52.02 -49.38 4.88
N PRO A 548 53.00 -50.06 4.26
CA PRO A 548 53.82 -49.49 3.19
C PRO A 548 53.07 -49.34 1.85
N SER A 549 51.92 -50.00 1.67
CA SER A 549 51.16 -49.96 0.41
C SER A 549 50.45 -48.62 0.17
N PHE A 550 50.14 -47.89 1.25
CA PHE A 550 49.33 -46.67 1.21
C PHE A 550 50.11 -45.41 0.78
N ASN A 551 51.43 -45.40 0.94
CA ASN A 551 52.26 -44.18 0.80
C ASN A 551 52.45 -43.70 -0.66
N SER A 552 52.27 -44.56 -1.67
CA SER A 552 52.53 -44.22 -3.08
C SER A 552 51.40 -43.44 -3.76
N VAL A 553 50.14 -43.81 -3.51
CA VAL A 553 48.96 -43.23 -4.18
C VAL A 553 48.54 -41.89 -3.56
N PHE A 554 48.69 -41.74 -2.25
CA PHE A 554 48.44 -40.47 -1.55
C PHE A 554 49.59 -39.46 -1.68
N GLY A 555 50.81 -39.93 -1.98
CA GLY A 555 51.99 -39.09 -2.14
C GLY A 555 51.90 -38.12 -3.33
N LEU A 556 51.32 -38.52 -4.47
CA LEU A 556 51.21 -37.65 -5.65
C LEU A 556 49.96 -36.75 -5.65
N SER A 557 48.83 -37.28 -5.18
CA SER A 557 47.56 -36.55 -5.14
C SER A 557 47.59 -35.35 -4.18
N SER A 558 48.39 -35.43 -3.12
CA SER A 558 48.60 -34.36 -2.15
C SER A 558 49.35 -33.12 -2.70
N PHE A 559 50.16 -33.24 -3.77
CA PHE A 559 50.78 -32.07 -4.43
C PHE A 559 49.91 -31.49 -5.56
N ILE A 560 49.18 -32.33 -6.29
CA ILE A 560 48.37 -31.90 -7.45
C ILE A 560 47.20 -31.03 -7.01
N ILE A 561 46.51 -31.40 -5.91
CA ILE A 561 45.31 -30.69 -5.45
C ILE A 561 45.59 -29.21 -5.07
N PRO A 562 46.61 -28.88 -4.23
CA PRO A 562 46.97 -27.49 -3.95
C PRO A 562 47.33 -26.69 -5.20
N PHE A 563 48.08 -27.28 -6.14
CA PHE A 563 48.49 -26.61 -7.38
C PHE A 563 47.30 -26.26 -8.27
N CYS A 564 46.36 -27.19 -8.44
CA CYS A 564 45.10 -26.95 -9.16
C CYS A 564 44.24 -25.87 -8.49
N CYS A 565 44.19 -25.83 -7.14
CA CYS A 565 43.48 -24.77 -6.41
C CYS A 565 44.11 -23.38 -6.61
N ILE A 566 45.44 -23.28 -6.62
CA ILE A 566 46.15 -22.01 -6.92
C ILE A 566 45.83 -21.56 -8.35
N PHE A 567 45.98 -22.45 -9.34
CA PHE A 567 45.73 -22.10 -10.75
C PHE A 567 44.27 -21.71 -11.03
N TRP A 568 43.31 -22.38 -10.38
CA TRP A 568 41.89 -22.02 -10.46
C TRP A 568 41.59 -20.70 -9.75
N SER A 569 42.26 -20.39 -8.63
CA SER A 569 42.12 -19.07 -7.98
C SER A 569 42.61 -17.91 -8.88
N LEU A 570 43.67 -18.16 -9.66
CA LEU A 570 44.24 -17.20 -10.62
C LEU A 570 43.38 -17.03 -11.87
N SER A 571 42.75 -18.08 -12.40
CA SER A 571 41.88 -17.95 -13.59
C SER A 571 40.61 -17.14 -13.32
N LEU A 572 40.18 -17.02 -12.06
CA LEU A 572 39.04 -16.21 -11.63
C LEU A 572 39.30 -14.70 -11.57
N TRP A 573 40.48 -14.21 -11.98
CA TRP A 573 40.88 -12.79 -11.95
C TRP A 573 39.91 -11.84 -12.67
N ARG A 574 39.12 -12.33 -13.64
CA ARG A 574 38.20 -11.52 -14.47
C ARG A 574 36.80 -11.28 -13.86
N LEU A 575 36.50 -11.73 -12.64
CA LEU A 575 35.14 -11.66 -12.04
C LEU A 575 35.05 -10.84 -10.74
N GLN A 576 33.93 -10.11 -10.58
CA GLN A 576 33.59 -9.05 -9.61
C GLN A 576 34.24 -9.03 -8.19
N LYS A 577 34.43 -7.80 -7.69
CA LYS A 577 35.11 -7.45 -6.40
C LYS A 577 34.61 -8.19 -5.15
N LYS A 578 33.33 -8.59 -5.06
CA LYS A 578 32.77 -9.23 -3.84
C LYS A 578 33.34 -10.62 -3.52
N CYS A 579 34.05 -11.27 -4.45
CA CYS A 579 34.64 -12.60 -4.23
C CYS A 579 36.12 -12.58 -3.82
N ILE A 580 36.77 -11.41 -3.71
CA ILE A 580 38.22 -11.29 -3.46
C ILE A 580 38.62 -11.97 -2.14
N THR A 581 37.91 -11.73 -1.05
CA THR A 581 38.26 -12.27 0.27
C THR A 581 38.29 -13.81 0.29
N ILE A 582 37.30 -14.45 -0.33
CA ILE A 582 37.20 -15.92 -0.42
C ILE A 582 38.29 -16.49 -1.32
N ARG A 583 38.62 -15.82 -2.44
CA ARG A 583 39.73 -16.25 -3.32
C ARG A 583 41.07 -16.19 -2.60
N MET A 584 41.34 -15.09 -1.89
CA MET A 584 42.60 -14.91 -1.15
C MET A 584 42.75 -15.95 -0.04
N SER A 585 41.68 -16.31 0.69
CA SER A 585 41.76 -17.35 1.72
C SER A 585 41.96 -18.76 1.14
N VAL A 586 41.36 -19.10 -0.02
CA VAL A 586 41.61 -20.39 -0.70
C VAL A 586 43.04 -20.46 -1.26
N MET A 587 43.56 -19.38 -1.84
CA MET A 587 44.94 -19.31 -2.34
C MET A 587 45.95 -19.38 -1.18
N LEU A 588 45.70 -18.69 -0.08
CA LEU A 588 46.56 -18.73 1.11
C LEU A 588 46.58 -20.12 1.73
N LEU A 589 45.42 -20.78 1.87
CA LEU A 589 45.32 -22.10 2.46
C LEU A 589 46.04 -23.17 1.61
N SER A 590 45.93 -23.10 0.29
CA SER A 590 46.63 -24.02 -0.63
C SER A 590 48.16 -23.79 -0.67
N VAL A 591 48.62 -22.55 -0.51
CA VAL A 591 50.06 -22.26 -0.34
C VAL A 591 50.58 -22.79 1.00
N ILE A 592 49.82 -22.64 2.09
CA ILE A 592 50.19 -23.17 3.41
C ILE A 592 50.27 -24.70 3.39
N THR A 593 49.28 -25.40 2.83
CA THR A 593 49.32 -26.88 2.76
C THR A 593 50.46 -27.38 1.89
N LEU A 594 50.73 -26.74 0.73
CA LEU A 594 51.87 -27.06 -0.12
C LEU A 594 53.20 -26.82 0.60
N SER A 595 53.33 -25.74 1.38
CA SER A 595 54.52 -25.46 2.20
C SER A 595 54.76 -26.53 3.25
N ILE A 596 53.71 -27.00 3.94
CA ILE A 596 53.80 -28.04 4.98
C ILE A 596 54.20 -29.39 4.36
N LEU A 597 53.66 -29.72 3.19
CA LEU A 597 54.04 -30.90 2.41
C LEU A 597 55.52 -30.86 2.01
N LEU A 598 56.01 -29.71 1.51
CA LEU A 598 57.41 -29.54 1.14
C LEU A 598 58.37 -29.63 2.34
N THR A 599 57.97 -29.20 3.54
CA THR A 599 58.80 -29.35 4.75
C THR A 599 58.89 -30.78 5.29
N ASN A 600 57.95 -31.66 4.94
CA ASN A 600 57.93 -33.06 5.40
C ASN A 600 58.61 -34.06 4.45
N ILE A 601 59.05 -33.62 3.26
CA ILE A 601 59.85 -34.46 2.36
C ILE A 601 61.30 -34.50 2.85
N LYS A 602 61.78 -35.67 3.29
CA LYS A 602 63.23 -35.90 3.43
C LYS A 602 63.87 -36.01 2.04
N ILE A 603 64.46 -34.91 1.57
CA ILE A 603 65.15 -34.83 0.27
C ILE A 603 66.49 -35.56 0.35
N ASN A 604 66.49 -36.86 0.01
CA ASN A 604 67.72 -37.65 -0.19
C ASN A 604 68.01 -38.00 -1.66
N TYR A 605 67.19 -37.52 -2.61
CA TYR A 605 67.36 -37.78 -4.05
C TYR A 605 67.02 -36.54 -4.89
N LEU A 606 68.01 -35.70 -5.19
CA LEU A 606 67.95 -34.71 -6.27
C LEU A 606 69.39 -34.27 -6.66
N PRO A 607 69.82 -34.46 -7.92
CA PRO A 607 71.15 -34.02 -8.39
C PRO A 607 71.33 -32.50 -8.39
N ALA A 608 72.59 -32.05 -8.41
CA ALA A 608 72.94 -30.63 -8.36
C ALA A 608 72.49 -29.85 -9.61
N GLY A 609 71.70 -28.81 -9.40
CA GLY A 609 71.31 -27.83 -10.43
C GLY A 609 69.79 -27.66 -10.55
N THR A 610 69.29 -26.47 -10.18
CA THR A 610 67.88 -25.96 -10.24
C THR A 610 67.02 -25.95 -8.96
N GLY A 611 67.45 -26.52 -7.83
CA GLY A 611 66.70 -26.45 -6.55
C GLY A 611 67.06 -25.32 -5.56
N GLY A 612 68.14 -24.57 -5.80
CA GLY A 612 68.85 -23.82 -4.74
C GLY A 612 68.19 -22.56 -4.17
N VAL A 613 67.20 -21.97 -4.85
CA VAL A 613 66.59 -20.68 -4.43
C VAL A 613 65.43 -20.89 -3.46
N LEU A 614 64.57 -21.89 -3.71
CA LEU A 614 63.36 -22.13 -2.90
C LEU A 614 63.70 -22.65 -1.49
N VAL A 615 64.72 -23.50 -1.38
CA VAL A 615 65.19 -24.09 -0.12
C VAL A 615 65.85 -23.04 0.80
N LYS A 616 66.50 -22.01 0.22
CA LYS A 616 67.12 -20.91 1.00
C LYS A 616 66.09 -19.98 1.65
N LEU A 617 64.91 -19.82 1.06
CA LEU A 617 63.82 -19.03 1.66
C LEU A 617 63.19 -19.74 2.87
N ILE A 618 63.02 -21.05 2.80
CA ILE A 618 62.38 -21.85 3.86
C ILE A 618 63.31 -22.05 5.08
N SER A 619 64.62 -22.17 4.85
CA SER A 619 65.62 -22.38 5.92
C SER A 619 66.01 -21.12 6.71
N SER A 620 65.56 -19.92 6.30
CA SER A 620 65.94 -18.64 6.92
C SER A 620 65.06 -18.18 8.11
N GLY A 621 64.21 -19.06 8.66
CA GLY A 621 63.49 -18.86 9.93
C GLY A 621 62.34 -17.83 9.94
N ASN A 622 62.25 -16.92 8.97
CA ASN A 622 61.37 -15.75 9.06
C ASN A 622 59.88 -15.99 8.68
N PHE A 623 59.49 -17.19 8.24
CA PHE A 623 58.10 -17.49 7.85
C PHE A 623 57.12 -17.46 9.05
N LEU A 624 57.58 -17.87 10.24
CA LEU A 624 56.74 -17.90 11.44
C LEU A 624 56.34 -16.51 11.95
N SER A 625 57.18 -15.49 11.72
CA SER A 625 56.88 -14.09 12.07
C SER A 625 55.84 -13.43 11.14
N PHE A 626 55.60 -14.03 9.97
CA PHE A 626 54.61 -13.55 9.00
C PHE A 626 53.18 -13.98 9.36
N ILE A 627 53.03 -15.20 9.91
CA ILE A 627 51.73 -15.79 10.26
C ILE A 627 51.16 -15.19 11.57
N THR A 628 52.01 -14.87 12.55
CA THR A 628 51.58 -14.36 13.87
C THR A 628 50.92 -12.97 13.82
N LYS A 629 51.06 -12.21 12.73
CA LYS A 629 50.42 -10.89 12.55
C LYS A 629 48.95 -10.93 12.10
N PHE A 630 48.38 -12.11 11.81
CA PHE A 630 47.04 -12.23 11.21
C PHE A 630 45.97 -12.94 12.07
N ASN A 631 46.26 -13.25 13.34
CA ASN A 631 45.28 -13.87 14.26
C ASN A 631 44.56 -12.85 15.15
N LEU A 632 43.24 -12.82 15.08
CA LEU A 632 42.34 -12.27 16.11
C LEU A 632 41.94 -13.39 17.09
N PRO A 633 41.93 -13.16 18.41
CA PRO A 633 41.62 -14.20 19.40
C PRO A 633 40.10 -14.42 19.58
N PRO A 634 39.64 -15.65 19.85
CA PRO A 634 38.25 -15.94 20.20
C PRO A 634 38.04 -16.08 21.72
N ALA A 635 37.20 -15.23 22.32
CA ALA A 635 36.68 -15.44 23.68
C ALA A 635 35.34 -14.72 23.94
N ALA A 636 34.56 -15.32 24.85
CA ALA A 636 33.37 -14.77 25.54
C ALA A 636 32.09 -14.48 24.71
N MET A 637 31.20 -15.49 24.66
CA MET A 637 29.79 -15.21 24.98
C MET A 637 29.71 -14.81 26.47
N THR A 638 29.19 -13.63 26.80
CA THR A 638 28.16 -13.43 27.84
C THR A 638 27.78 -11.95 28.03
N SER A 639 26.54 -11.74 28.52
CA SER A 639 26.05 -10.56 29.26
C SER A 639 26.17 -9.13 28.67
N GLN A 640 24.98 -8.59 28.37
CA GLN A 640 24.46 -7.32 28.92
C GLN A 640 25.04 -5.94 28.53
N VAL A 641 24.09 -5.06 28.19
CA VAL A 641 23.99 -3.64 28.63
C VAL A 641 25.03 -2.63 28.11
N ARG A 642 24.59 -1.88 27.07
CA ARG A 642 24.52 -0.40 26.97
C ARG A 642 25.82 0.47 27.06
N LYS A 643 25.77 1.53 26.23
CA LYS A 643 26.45 2.85 26.29
C LYS A 643 27.81 3.05 25.57
N GLU A 644 27.72 3.95 24.58
CA GLU A 644 28.56 5.15 24.36
C GLU A 644 30.00 5.10 23.81
N GLU A 645 30.18 6.02 22.85
CA GLU A 645 31.38 6.80 22.49
C GLU A 645 32.51 6.24 21.60
N LEU A 646 32.83 7.02 20.55
CA LEU A 646 34.06 6.98 19.76
C LEU A 646 35.20 7.64 20.57
N PRO A 647 36.50 7.35 20.30
CA PRO A 647 37.24 8.28 19.43
C PRO A 647 38.46 7.75 18.62
N THR A 648 38.66 8.39 17.46
CA THR A 648 39.93 8.87 16.81
C THR A 648 41.24 8.04 16.66
N LYS A 649 41.65 7.90 15.37
CA LYS A 649 42.93 8.28 14.70
C LYS A 649 44.33 7.81 15.16
N SER A 650 45.22 7.75 14.14
CA SER A 650 46.67 7.43 14.14
C SER A 650 46.98 5.95 14.38
N SER A 651 47.89 5.26 13.70
CA SER A 651 49.13 5.61 12.97
C SER A 651 49.49 4.46 11.99
N PHE A 652 50.41 4.52 11.01
CA PHE A 652 51.28 5.56 10.43
C PHE A 652 51.53 5.18 8.94
N LEU A 653 51.72 6.15 8.05
CA LEU A 653 52.29 5.93 6.70
C LEU A 653 53.82 5.73 6.76
N ASN A 654 54.37 5.06 5.74
CA ASN A 654 55.60 5.39 4.96
C ASN A 654 56.08 4.14 4.18
N TYR A 655 56.83 4.20 3.07
CA TYR A 655 57.69 5.27 2.53
C TYR A 655 57.79 5.17 0.99
N LYS A 656 57.74 6.31 0.28
CA LYS A 656 58.60 6.76 -0.85
C LYS A 656 58.05 8.09 -1.38
N GLU A 657 58.71 9.19 -1.04
CA GLU A 657 59.72 9.89 -1.89
C GLU A 657 59.05 10.69 -3.03
N GLY A 658 59.18 12.02 -3.13
CA GLY A 658 59.82 12.96 -2.22
C GLY A 658 59.85 14.41 -2.77
N LEU A 659 60.10 15.32 -1.83
CA LEU A 659 60.42 16.76 -1.92
C LEU A 659 59.25 17.77 -1.96
N SER A 660 59.30 18.91 -1.24
CA SER A 660 60.04 19.29 -0.01
C SER A 660 59.61 20.70 0.43
N SER A 661 59.75 21.05 1.72
CA SER A 661 59.62 22.40 2.33
C SER A 661 58.19 23.00 2.38
N SER A 662 57.76 23.73 3.43
CA SER A 662 58.37 23.96 4.75
C SER A 662 57.39 24.54 5.80
N LYS A 663 57.55 24.09 7.06
CA LYS A 663 57.32 24.79 8.35
C LYS A 663 55.89 25.25 8.74
N GLU A 664 55.48 24.76 9.92
CA GLU A 664 54.33 25.22 10.71
C GLU A 664 54.65 26.53 11.47
N VAL A 665 53.61 27.34 11.75
CA VAL A 665 53.56 28.34 12.84
C VAL A 665 52.11 28.40 13.39
N ASP A 666 51.98 28.65 14.70
CA ASP A 666 50.77 28.54 15.54
C ASP A 666 49.48 29.27 15.08
N PRO A 667 48.29 28.66 15.31
CA PRO A 667 46.99 29.28 15.11
C PRO A 667 46.45 29.99 16.37
N THR A 668 47.17 30.98 16.90
CA THR A 668 46.63 31.90 17.93
C THR A 668 46.94 33.37 17.66
N LYS A 669 46.29 33.94 16.64
CA LYS A 669 46.07 35.39 16.52
C LYS A 669 44.86 35.69 15.64
N ASN A 670 43.96 36.51 16.18
CA ASN A 670 42.89 37.15 15.42
C ASN A 670 43.47 38.21 14.44
N VAL A 671 42.55 38.76 13.61
CA VAL A 671 42.64 40.00 12.82
C VAL A 671 42.83 39.79 11.30
N THR A 672 41.69 39.92 10.60
CA THR A 672 41.47 40.40 9.21
C THR A 672 42.55 40.20 8.15
N GLN A 673 42.19 39.56 7.04
CA GLN A 673 42.37 40.13 5.70
C GLN A 673 41.54 39.43 4.63
N ALA A 674 41.12 40.19 3.62
CA ALA A 674 40.48 39.65 2.42
C ALA A 674 41.55 39.20 1.42
N GLY A 675 41.28 38.11 0.68
CA GLY A 675 42.03 37.76 -0.53
C GLY A 675 42.42 36.29 -0.65
N ASN A 676 41.79 35.59 -1.58
CA ASN A 676 42.49 34.69 -2.51
C ASN A 676 41.62 34.36 -3.72
N PHE A 677 41.51 35.34 -4.63
CA PHE A 677 40.68 35.31 -5.85
C PHE A 677 41.31 34.50 -7.00
N GLN A 678 41.95 33.35 -6.69
CA GLN A 678 42.85 32.67 -7.63
C GLN A 678 42.59 31.16 -7.81
N PHE A 679 41.63 30.57 -7.10
CA PHE A 679 41.27 29.15 -7.24
C PHE A 679 40.36 28.83 -8.45
N ILE A 680 39.83 29.84 -9.14
CA ILE A 680 38.85 29.68 -10.24
C ILE A 680 39.54 29.40 -11.60
N LYS A 681 40.86 29.64 -11.73
CA LYS A 681 41.58 29.46 -13.02
C LYS A 681 42.04 28.03 -13.33
N GLN A 682 41.84 27.06 -12.43
CA GLN A 682 42.34 25.68 -12.59
C GLN A 682 41.28 24.64 -13.00
N PHE A 683 40.03 25.05 -13.21
CA PHE A 683 38.93 24.20 -13.70
C PHE A 683 38.51 24.51 -15.15
N LEU A 684 39.44 25.04 -15.96
CA LEU A 684 39.31 25.01 -17.42
C LEU A 684 40.11 23.81 -17.94
N PRO A 685 39.50 22.89 -18.72
CA PRO A 685 40.24 21.75 -19.26
C PRO A 685 41.33 22.23 -20.21
N SER A 686 42.55 21.72 -20.02
CA SER A 686 43.65 21.93 -20.95
C SER A 686 43.30 21.31 -22.30
N LYS A 687 43.29 22.10 -23.38
CA LYS A 687 43.22 21.57 -24.75
C LYS A 687 44.33 20.53 -24.93
N GLN A 688 43.94 19.32 -25.31
CA GLN A 688 44.83 18.35 -25.95
C GLN A 688 44.51 18.35 -27.45
N ASP A 689 45.54 18.28 -28.28
CA ASP A 689 45.40 18.45 -29.72
C ASP A 689 44.68 17.25 -30.37
N GLY A 690 43.46 17.53 -30.82
CA GLY A 690 42.53 16.64 -31.50
C GLY A 690 41.23 17.41 -31.65
N GLU A 691 40.61 17.37 -32.83
CA GLU A 691 39.46 18.19 -33.29
C GLU A 691 38.55 18.73 -32.15
N ASP A 692 38.26 20.04 -32.15
CA ASP A 692 37.44 20.70 -31.10
C ASP A 692 36.01 20.12 -31.05
N ILE A 693 35.82 19.03 -30.30
CA ILE A 693 34.51 18.37 -30.10
C ILE A 693 33.60 19.32 -29.33
N SER A 694 32.65 19.94 -30.04
CA SER A 694 31.56 20.72 -29.46
C SER A 694 30.76 19.88 -28.46
N CYS A 695 30.45 20.44 -27.29
CA CYS A 695 29.57 19.79 -26.30
C CYS A 695 28.12 19.60 -26.79
N LEU A 696 27.73 20.24 -27.89
CA LEU A 696 26.45 20.04 -28.58
C LEU A 696 26.66 19.23 -29.88
N PRO A 697 25.73 18.33 -30.23
CA PRO A 697 25.83 17.51 -31.43
C PRO A 697 25.75 18.36 -32.72
N PRO A 698 26.56 18.05 -33.75
CA PRO A 698 26.45 18.70 -35.06
C PRO A 698 25.19 18.28 -35.80
N VAL A 699 24.56 19.21 -36.51
CA VAL A 699 23.28 19.02 -37.23
C VAL A 699 23.41 18.02 -38.39
N GLU A 700 24.64 17.76 -38.82
CA GLU A 700 25.05 16.76 -39.81
C GLU A 700 24.71 15.32 -39.40
N LEU A 701 24.57 15.03 -38.10
CA LEU A 701 24.08 13.73 -37.60
C LEU A 701 22.59 13.51 -37.86
N LEU A 702 21.84 14.56 -38.24
CA LEU A 702 20.44 14.44 -38.62
C LEU A 702 20.29 14.39 -40.14
N ARG A 703 19.42 13.50 -40.57
CA ARG A 703 19.09 13.29 -41.96
C ARG A 703 18.48 14.56 -42.56
N GLN A 704 19.08 15.04 -43.63
CA GLN A 704 18.51 16.10 -44.44
C GLN A 704 17.26 15.59 -45.17
N ALA A 705 16.22 16.43 -45.24
CA ALA A 705 15.02 16.09 -45.99
C ALA A 705 15.37 15.94 -47.48
N ASN A 706 15.10 14.77 -48.06
CA ASN A 706 15.11 14.64 -49.51
C ASN A 706 14.03 15.59 -50.06
N ALA A 707 14.38 16.45 -51.01
CA ALA A 707 13.44 17.33 -51.70
C ALA A 707 12.51 16.52 -52.63
N GLN A 708 11.63 15.71 -52.04
CA GLN A 708 10.51 15.12 -52.74
C GLN A 708 9.52 16.23 -53.04
N ASN A 709 9.32 16.50 -54.34
CA ASN A 709 8.29 17.41 -54.81
C ASN A 709 6.94 16.98 -54.21
N ILE A 710 6.48 17.69 -53.17
CA ILE A 710 5.13 17.55 -52.65
C ILE A 710 4.21 17.88 -53.83
N LYS A 711 3.51 16.88 -54.36
CA LYS A 711 2.61 17.09 -55.49
C LYS A 711 1.39 17.85 -54.98
N ILE A 712 1.48 19.18 -55.05
CA ILE A 712 0.34 20.09 -54.86
C ILE A 712 -0.74 19.64 -55.83
N GLU A 713 -1.95 19.40 -55.31
CA GLU A 713 -3.07 18.96 -56.14
C GLU A 713 -3.56 20.15 -56.96
N SER A 714 -3.93 19.89 -58.21
CA SER A 714 -4.38 20.98 -59.08
C SER A 714 -5.67 21.62 -58.55
N PRO A 715 -5.90 22.93 -58.75
CA PRO A 715 -7.14 23.57 -58.31
C PRO A 715 -8.41 22.86 -58.80
N GLY A 716 -8.36 22.25 -59.99
CA GLY A 716 -9.44 21.42 -60.54
C GLY A 716 -9.69 20.12 -59.76
N GLU A 717 -8.65 19.41 -59.31
CA GLU A 717 -8.81 18.21 -58.46
C GLU A 717 -9.41 18.55 -57.08
N LEU A 718 -8.98 19.68 -56.50
CA LEU A 718 -9.51 20.19 -55.23
C LEU A 718 -10.99 20.59 -55.37
N GLN A 719 -11.36 21.27 -56.47
CA GLN A 719 -12.75 21.59 -56.79
C GLN A 719 -13.60 20.33 -57.03
N GLN A 720 -13.09 19.33 -57.76
CA GLN A 720 -13.78 18.06 -57.98
C GLN A 720 -14.03 17.33 -56.65
N THR A 721 -13.03 17.28 -55.76
CA THR A 721 -13.16 16.68 -54.43
C THR A 721 -14.17 17.45 -53.57
N SER A 722 -14.17 18.79 -53.66
CA SER A 722 -15.16 19.65 -53.01
C SER A 722 -16.59 19.38 -53.50
N GLN A 723 -16.80 19.14 -54.80
CA GLN A 723 -18.11 18.78 -55.35
C GLN A 723 -18.57 17.41 -54.83
N THR A 724 -17.70 16.40 -54.87
CA THR A 724 -18.01 15.05 -54.34
C THR A 724 -18.33 15.11 -52.84
N LEU A 725 -17.59 15.89 -52.06
CA LEU A 725 -17.86 16.11 -50.63
C LEU A 725 -19.25 16.73 -50.39
N LEU A 726 -19.65 17.71 -51.19
CA LEU A 726 -20.98 18.32 -51.10
C LEU A 726 -22.11 17.34 -51.51
N THR A 727 -21.90 16.52 -52.54
CA THR A 727 -22.84 15.44 -52.91
C THR A 727 -23.04 14.46 -51.76
N VAL A 728 -21.94 13.94 -51.20
CA VAL A 728 -21.98 13.00 -50.05
C VAL A 728 -22.66 13.62 -48.84
N LEU A 729 -22.41 14.88 -48.51
CA LEU A 729 -23.12 15.58 -47.43
C LEU A 729 -24.62 15.70 -47.73
N GLY A 730 -24.98 15.98 -48.99
CA GLY A 730 -26.35 16.02 -49.48
C GLY A 730 -27.10 14.70 -49.28
N ASP A 731 -26.47 13.57 -49.57
CA ASP A 731 -27.03 12.22 -49.40
C ASP A 731 -27.39 11.92 -47.93
N PHE A 732 -26.60 12.43 -46.97
CA PHE A 732 -26.89 12.35 -45.54
C PHE A 732 -27.83 13.46 -45.02
N GLY A 733 -28.45 14.22 -45.93
CA GLY A 733 -29.38 15.31 -45.63
C GLY A 733 -28.72 16.52 -44.95
N VAL A 734 -27.43 16.75 -45.20
CA VAL A 734 -26.69 17.93 -44.73
C VAL A 734 -26.50 18.89 -45.91
N LYS A 735 -27.14 20.06 -45.84
CA LYS A 735 -26.97 21.13 -46.82
C LYS A 735 -25.99 22.19 -46.32
N GLY A 736 -25.26 22.82 -47.23
CA GLY A 736 -24.29 23.87 -46.94
C GLY A 736 -23.38 24.13 -48.14
N GLN A 737 -22.30 24.89 -47.93
CA GLN A 737 -21.34 25.29 -48.97
C GLN A 737 -19.90 25.22 -48.45
N ILE A 738 -18.92 25.07 -49.35
CA ILE A 738 -17.49 25.19 -49.03
C ILE A 738 -17.07 26.65 -49.31
N ILE A 739 -16.62 27.36 -48.28
CA ILE A 739 -16.17 28.76 -48.40
C ILE A 739 -14.73 28.84 -48.88
N ASN A 740 -13.86 27.94 -48.39
CA ASN A 740 -12.43 27.99 -48.65
C ASN A 740 -11.83 26.57 -48.64
N ILE A 741 -10.72 26.41 -49.37
CA ILE A 741 -9.95 25.17 -49.44
C ILE A 741 -8.48 25.54 -49.21
N SER A 742 -7.89 24.99 -48.15
CA SER A 742 -6.47 25.19 -47.82
C SER A 742 -5.76 23.84 -47.84
N GLN A 743 -4.96 23.60 -48.88
CA GLN A 743 -4.13 22.40 -48.94
C GLN A 743 -2.93 22.54 -48.00
N GLY A 744 -2.92 21.70 -46.96
CA GLY A 744 -1.76 21.48 -46.10
C GLY A 744 -0.85 20.39 -46.66
N PRO A 745 0.25 20.06 -45.95
CA PRO A 745 1.24 19.10 -46.45
C PRO A 745 0.84 17.62 -46.24
N VAL A 746 -0.04 17.33 -45.28
CA VAL A 746 -0.54 15.96 -44.99
C VAL A 746 -2.05 15.84 -45.19
N VAL A 747 -2.80 16.91 -44.95
CA VAL A 747 -4.25 16.99 -45.13
C VAL A 747 -4.63 18.29 -45.83
N THR A 748 -5.77 18.28 -46.52
CA THR A 748 -6.43 19.47 -47.06
C THR A 748 -7.63 19.82 -46.18
N LEU A 749 -7.72 21.10 -45.80
CA LEU A 749 -8.81 21.65 -44.99
C LEU A 749 -9.86 22.26 -45.91
N TYR A 750 -11.07 21.71 -45.88
CA TYR A 750 -12.25 22.23 -46.56
C TYR A 750 -13.14 22.93 -45.52
N GLU A 751 -13.36 24.24 -45.67
CA GLU A 751 -14.15 25.04 -44.72
C GLU A 751 -15.64 25.01 -45.11
N PHE A 752 -16.41 24.16 -44.45
CA PHE A 752 -17.83 23.97 -44.70
C PHE A 752 -18.71 24.87 -43.83
N GLU A 753 -19.52 25.71 -44.46
CA GLU A 753 -20.59 26.46 -43.83
C GLU A 753 -21.91 25.67 -43.93
N PRO A 754 -22.47 25.19 -42.81
CA PRO A 754 -23.72 24.45 -42.81
C PRO A 754 -24.94 25.37 -42.96
N ALA A 755 -25.97 24.89 -43.65
CA ALA A 755 -27.25 25.59 -43.74
C ALA A 755 -27.89 25.79 -42.36
N ALA A 756 -28.58 26.93 -42.19
CA ALA A 756 -29.19 27.35 -40.92
C ALA A 756 -30.06 26.24 -40.29
N GLY A 757 -29.94 26.07 -38.97
CA GLY A 757 -30.62 25.02 -38.21
C GLY A 757 -29.88 23.67 -38.17
N THR A 758 -28.86 23.44 -39.00
CA THR A 758 -28.08 22.20 -38.97
C THR A 758 -27.13 22.18 -37.76
N LYS A 759 -27.33 21.24 -36.83
CA LYS A 759 -26.46 21.08 -35.65
C LYS A 759 -25.07 20.56 -36.04
N SER A 760 -24.01 21.25 -35.62
CA SER A 760 -22.61 20.84 -35.85
C SER A 760 -22.32 19.41 -35.40
N SER A 761 -22.95 18.96 -34.30
CA SER A 761 -22.80 17.59 -33.78
C SER A 761 -23.29 16.50 -34.74
N ARG A 762 -24.28 16.79 -35.61
CA ARG A 762 -24.73 15.87 -36.66
C ARG A 762 -23.62 15.67 -37.69
N ILE A 763 -23.02 16.76 -38.15
CA ILE A 763 -22.01 16.76 -39.20
C ILE A 763 -20.72 16.08 -38.70
N ILE A 764 -20.27 16.42 -37.49
CA ILE A 764 -19.12 15.75 -36.85
C ILE A 764 -19.37 14.23 -36.68
N GLY A 765 -20.63 13.85 -36.42
CA GLY A 765 -21.05 12.44 -36.34
C GLY A 765 -20.89 11.66 -37.64
N LEU A 766 -20.97 12.32 -38.81
CA LEU A 766 -20.86 11.71 -40.15
C LEU A 766 -19.41 11.48 -40.61
N SER A 767 -18.41 11.81 -39.80
CA SER A 767 -16.98 11.71 -40.17
C SER A 767 -16.55 10.35 -40.74
N GLU A 768 -17.02 9.24 -40.16
CA GLU A 768 -16.71 7.87 -40.63
C GLU A 768 -17.42 7.54 -41.95
N ASP A 769 -18.67 7.98 -42.12
CA ASP A 769 -19.44 7.78 -43.34
C ASP A 769 -18.92 8.63 -44.51
N ILE A 770 -18.51 9.88 -44.24
CA ILE A 770 -17.87 10.75 -45.23
C ILE A 770 -16.54 10.14 -45.69
N ALA A 771 -15.71 9.66 -44.75
CA ALA A 771 -14.46 8.97 -45.09
C ALA A 771 -14.72 7.75 -45.99
N ARG A 772 -15.70 6.91 -45.62
CA ARG A 772 -16.10 5.73 -46.38
C ARG A 772 -16.59 6.07 -47.79
N SER A 773 -17.49 7.05 -47.94
CA SER A 773 -18.04 7.45 -49.24
C SER A 773 -17.00 8.12 -50.15
N LEU A 774 -16.03 8.84 -49.58
CA LEU A 774 -14.92 9.45 -50.33
C LEU A 774 -13.72 8.51 -50.55
N SER A 775 -13.80 7.25 -50.12
CA SER A 775 -12.67 6.29 -50.13
C SER A 775 -11.41 6.81 -49.41
N ALA A 776 -11.57 7.68 -48.42
CA ALA A 776 -10.50 8.26 -47.61
C ALA A 776 -10.18 7.38 -46.39
N ILE A 777 -8.91 7.35 -45.98
CA ILE A 777 -8.44 6.56 -44.81
C ILE A 777 -9.14 7.00 -43.51
N SER A 778 -9.35 8.30 -43.35
CA SER A 778 -10.17 8.91 -42.31
C SER A 778 -10.59 10.31 -42.74
N THR A 779 -11.54 10.89 -42.01
CA THR A 779 -11.92 12.30 -42.12
C THR A 779 -12.08 12.85 -40.72
N ARG A 780 -11.48 14.02 -40.45
CA ARG A 780 -11.67 14.73 -39.18
C ARG A 780 -12.54 15.96 -39.42
N ILE A 781 -13.49 16.19 -38.53
CA ILE A 781 -14.42 17.33 -38.63
C ILE A 781 -14.39 18.07 -37.30
N ALA A 782 -14.00 19.34 -37.33
CA ALA A 782 -13.84 20.17 -36.14
C ALA A 782 -14.43 21.57 -36.34
N VAL A 783 -14.82 22.22 -35.24
CA VAL A 783 -15.20 23.64 -35.26
C VAL A 783 -13.95 24.51 -35.44
N ILE A 784 -14.03 25.55 -36.27
CA ILE A 784 -12.94 26.55 -36.41
C ILE A 784 -13.25 27.72 -35.46
N PRO A 785 -12.46 27.94 -34.39
CA PRO A 785 -12.75 29.00 -33.41
C PRO A 785 -12.80 30.38 -34.05
N GLY A 786 -13.85 31.14 -33.74
CA GLY A 786 -14.05 32.51 -34.25
C GLY A 786 -14.68 32.61 -35.64
N ARG A 787 -15.10 31.50 -36.26
CA ARG A 787 -15.77 31.50 -37.58
C ARG A 787 -16.97 30.55 -37.59
N ASN A 788 -18.00 30.85 -38.38
CA ASN A 788 -19.23 30.04 -38.49
C ASN A 788 -19.07 28.82 -39.43
N VAL A 789 -17.88 28.22 -39.48
CA VAL A 789 -17.54 27.11 -40.38
C VAL A 789 -17.02 25.90 -39.61
N LEU A 790 -17.22 24.72 -40.21
CA LEU A 790 -16.62 23.46 -39.80
C LEU A 790 -15.44 23.15 -40.73
N GLY A 791 -14.29 22.88 -40.15
CA GLY A 791 -13.15 22.36 -40.88
C GLY A 791 -13.33 20.86 -41.12
N ILE A 792 -13.44 20.47 -42.39
CA ILE A 792 -13.41 19.07 -42.84
C ILE A 792 -11.99 18.80 -43.36
N GLU A 793 -11.25 18.00 -42.60
CA GLU A 793 -9.84 17.67 -42.85
C GLU A 793 -9.77 16.31 -43.56
N LEU A 794 -9.41 16.32 -44.85
CA LEU A 794 -9.24 15.12 -45.69
C LEU A 794 -7.74 14.84 -45.95
N PRO A 795 -7.28 13.58 -45.92
CA PRO A 795 -5.89 13.25 -46.24
C PRO A 795 -5.57 13.51 -47.72
N ASN A 796 -4.41 14.09 -47.99
CA ASN A 796 -3.88 14.25 -49.34
C ASN A 796 -3.56 12.89 -49.96
N LYS A 797 -3.65 12.75 -51.30
CA LYS A 797 -3.26 11.52 -52.02
C LYS A 797 -1.79 11.15 -51.78
N GLN A 798 -0.92 12.16 -51.76
CA GLN A 798 0.47 12.06 -51.34
C GLN A 798 0.68 12.92 -50.10
N ARG A 799 1.09 12.29 -48.99
CA ARG A 799 1.35 12.95 -47.71
C ARG A 799 2.84 13.29 -47.64
N ALA A 800 3.16 14.54 -47.32
CA ALA A 800 4.53 14.97 -47.11
C ALA A 800 5.18 14.24 -45.93
N PHE A 801 6.50 14.07 -46.00
CA PHE A 801 7.33 13.47 -44.96
C PHE A 801 8.35 14.52 -44.49
N PHE A 802 8.52 14.61 -43.17
CA PHE A 802 9.35 15.63 -42.53
C PHE A 802 10.48 14.97 -41.75
N CYS A 803 11.70 15.49 -41.84
CA CYS A 803 12.83 15.08 -40.99
C CYS A 803 12.97 16.06 -39.82
N LEU A 804 13.64 15.69 -38.74
CA LEU A 804 13.83 16.62 -37.61
C LEU A 804 14.76 17.81 -37.96
N ARG A 805 15.76 17.60 -38.82
CA ARG A 805 16.72 18.63 -39.25
C ARG A 805 16.06 19.91 -39.75
N GLU A 806 15.05 19.79 -40.62
CA GLU A 806 14.34 20.93 -41.21
C GLU A 806 13.54 21.77 -40.19
N LEU A 807 13.40 21.31 -38.94
CA LEU A 807 12.77 22.05 -37.84
C LEU A 807 13.80 22.63 -36.85
N ILE A 808 14.95 21.99 -36.68
CA ILE A 808 16.08 22.53 -35.89
C ILE A 808 16.74 23.72 -36.60
N GLU A 809 16.79 23.70 -37.93
CA GLU A 809 17.33 24.81 -38.75
C GLU A 809 16.39 26.04 -38.81
N THR A 810 15.21 26.01 -38.17
CA THR A 810 14.22 27.10 -38.22
C THR A 810 14.53 28.25 -37.24
N PRO A 811 14.21 29.51 -37.60
CA PRO A 811 14.36 30.63 -36.68
C PRO A 811 13.42 30.50 -35.46
N GLU A 812 12.27 29.84 -35.60
CA GLU A 812 11.34 29.58 -34.48
C GLU A 812 11.92 28.64 -33.42
N TYR A 813 12.78 27.69 -33.79
CA TYR A 813 13.52 26.87 -32.83
C TYR A 813 14.72 27.63 -32.24
N GLN A 814 15.40 28.44 -33.04
CA GLN A 814 16.55 29.25 -32.61
C GLN A 814 16.17 30.40 -31.67
N ASP A 815 14.90 30.81 -31.61
CA ASP A 815 14.42 31.87 -30.71
C ASP A 815 14.85 31.65 -29.24
N SER A 816 15.55 32.63 -28.69
CA SER A 816 15.99 32.68 -27.30
C SER A 816 14.87 32.92 -26.28
N SER A 817 13.67 33.35 -26.72
CA SER A 817 12.50 33.58 -25.86
C SER A 817 11.84 32.28 -25.35
N ILE A 818 12.20 31.14 -25.95
CA ILE A 818 11.71 29.80 -25.61
C ILE A 818 12.68 29.15 -24.61
N MET A 819 12.19 28.88 -23.39
CA MET A 819 13.05 28.43 -22.28
C MET A 819 13.35 26.93 -22.29
N LEU A 820 12.46 26.10 -22.83
CA LEU A 820 12.70 24.68 -23.06
C LEU A 820 12.00 24.26 -24.38
N PRO A 821 12.65 24.47 -25.55
CA PRO A 821 12.05 24.18 -26.84
C PRO A 821 11.85 22.67 -27.06
N LEU A 822 10.62 22.30 -27.39
CA LEU A 822 10.25 20.98 -27.89
C LEU A 822 9.70 21.14 -29.31
N ILE A 823 10.36 20.52 -30.29
CA ILE A 823 9.83 20.48 -31.65
C ILE A 823 8.65 19.49 -31.66
N LEU A 824 7.45 19.97 -32.01
CA LEU A 824 6.27 19.09 -32.16
C LEU A 824 6.03 18.71 -33.62
N GLY A 825 6.47 19.51 -34.59
CA GLY A 825 6.26 19.25 -36.01
C GLY A 825 5.78 20.47 -36.77
N LYS A 826 4.91 20.26 -37.76
CA LYS A 826 4.28 21.31 -38.56
C LYS A 826 2.77 21.37 -38.34
N ASP A 827 2.19 22.55 -38.41
CA ASP A 827 0.73 22.74 -38.34
C ASP A 827 0.02 22.34 -39.66
N LEU A 828 -1.31 22.48 -39.69
CA LEU A 828 -2.13 22.22 -40.88
C LEU A 828 -1.70 23.02 -42.13
N ALA A 829 -1.07 24.19 -41.97
CA ALA A 829 -0.57 25.02 -43.06
C ALA A 829 0.91 24.73 -43.40
N GLY A 830 1.53 23.75 -42.74
CA GLY A 830 2.94 23.38 -42.93
C GLY A 830 3.95 24.26 -42.18
N ARG A 831 3.49 25.16 -41.30
CA ARG A 831 4.37 26.06 -40.54
C ARG A 831 5.02 25.33 -39.35
N PRO A 832 6.30 25.57 -39.03
CA PRO A 832 6.96 25.00 -37.86
C PRO A 832 6.18 25.29 -36.57
N PHE A 833 6.06 24.27 -35.70
CA PHE A 833 5.40 24.38 -34.40
C PHE A 833 6.37 23.93 -33.30
N ILE A 834 6.98 24.92 -32.64
CA ILE A 834 7.88 24.74 -31.51
C ILE A 834 7.12 25.08 -30.22
N ALA A 835 7.17 24.15 -29.28
CA ALA A 835 6.53 24.20 -27.97
C ALA A 835 7.52 24.62 -26.88
N ASP A 836 7.06 25.33 -25.85
CA ASP A 836 7.89 25.67 -24.68
C ASP A 836 7.46 24.87 -23.44
N LEU A 837 8.24 23.85 -23.07
CA LEU A 837 7.93 23.00 -21.91
C LEU A 837 7.87 23.79 -20.60
N ALA A 838 8.62 24.88 -20.45
CA ALA A 838 8.60 25.72 -19.25
C ALA A 838 7.31 26.55 -19.11
N LYS A 839 6.64 26.83 -20.25
CA LYS A 839 5.31 27.45 -20.30
C LYS A 839 4.19 26.41 -20.11
N MET A 840 4.43 25.13 -20.43
CA MET A 840 3.45 24.02 -20.29
C MET A 840 3.26 23.48 -18.86
N PRO A 841 4.03 23.96 -17.87
CA PRO A 841 5.17 23.25 -17.25
C PRO A 841 5.30 21.71 -17.34
N HIS A 842 4.21 20.97 -17.59
CA HIS A 842 4.18 19.51 -17.62
C HIS A 842 3.31 19.04 -18.80
N LEU A 843 3.74 17.96 -19.45
CA LEU A 843 3.16 17.46 -20.70
C LEU A 843 2.69 16.00 -20.54
N LEU A 844 1.43 15.74 -20.87
CA LEU A 844 0.88 14.38 -20.97
C LEU A 844 0.81 13.97 -22.45
N VAL A 845 1.41 12.84 -22.81
CA VAL A 845 1.46 12.30 -24.17
C VAL A 845 0.77 10.95 -24.20
N ALA A 846 -0.14 10.72 -25.15
CA ALA A 846 -0.83 9.44 -25.27
C ALA A 846 -1.10 9.06 -26.73
N GLY A 847 -1.13 7.75 -27.00
CA GLY A 847 -1.38 7.22 -28.34
C GLY A 847 -1.18 5.71 -28.39
N THR A 848 -1.86 5.02 -29.30
CA THR A 848 -1.69 3.56 -29.44
C THR A 848 -0.35 3.20 -30.09
N THR A 849 0.07 1.94 -30.00
CA THR A 849 1.27 1.44 -30.69
C THR A 849 1.19 1.75 -32.20
N GLY A 850 2.30 2.18 -32.82
CA GLY A 850 2.35 2.60 -34.24
C GLY A 850 1.75 3.98 -34.55
N SER A 851 1.21 4.72 -33.57
CA SER A 851 0.64 6.05 -33.79
C SER A 851 1.67 7.17 -34.04
N GLY A 852 2.93 6.95 -33.66
CA GLY A 852 4.02 7.95 -33.69
C GLY A 852 4.51 8.42 -32.32
N LYS A 853 3.88 7.96 -31.21
CA LYS A 853 4.21 8.35 -29.82
C LYS A 853 5.71 8.33 -29.52
N SER A 854 6.40 7.22 -29.80
CA SER A 854 7.80 7.02 -29.42
C SER A 854 8.77 7.89 -30.24
N VAL A 855 8.58 7.96 -31.55
CA VAL A 855 9.34 8.87 -32.45
C VAL A 855 9.19 10.33 -32.03
N ALA A 856 8.01 10.73 -31.58
CA ALA A 856 7.78 12.08 -31.06
C ALA A 856 8.42 12.32 -29.68
N ILE A 857 8.51 11.31 -28.80
CA ILE A 857 9.28 11.41 -27.55
C ILE A 857 10.77 11.56 -27.85
N ASN A 858 11.31 10.79 -28.80
CA ASN A 858 12.69 10.96 -29.27
C ASN A 858 12.92 12.35 -29.86
N THR A 859 11.99 12.84 -30.69
CA THR A 859 12.00 14.22 -31.21
C THR A 859 12.07 15.25 -30.09
N MET A 860 11.24 15.11 -29.04
CA MET A 860 11.23 16.01 -27.88
C MET A 860 12.53 15.96 -27.08
N ILE A 861 13.13 14.78 -26.89
CA ILE A 861 14.41 14.63 -26.19
C ILE A 861 15.53 15.26 -27.01
N ILE A 862 15.63 14.95 -28.30
CA ILE A 862 16.64 15.50 -29.22
C ILE A 862 16.51 17.02 -29.32
N SER A 863 15.29 17.57 -29.31
CA SER A 863 15.05 19.02 -29.26
C SER A 863 15.74 19.71 -28.07
N LEU A 864 15.88 19.02 -26.93
CA LEU A 864 16.60 19.52 -25.76
C LEU A 864 18.11 19.28 -25.88
N LEU A 865 18.54 18.13 -26.40
CA LEU A 865 19.95 17.76 -26.54
C LEU A 865 20.71 18.63 -27.57
N TYR A 866 20.02 19.14 -28.60
CA TYR A 866 20.58 20.13 -29.54
C TYR A 866 20.60 21.56 -28.98
N ARG A 867 19.95 21.83 -27.84
CA ARG A 867 19.83 23.17 -27.25
C ARG A 867 20.66 23.35 -25.98
N TYR A 868 20.87 22.30 -25.18
CA TYR A 868 21.42 22.41 -23.84
C TYR A 868 22.60 21.49 -23.58
N THR A 869 23.60 22.05 -22.89
CA THR A 869 24.66 21.27 -22.27
C THR A 869 24.18 20.56 -20.98
N PRO A 870 24.91 19.55 -20.48
CA PRO A 870 24.60 18.90 -19.19
C PRO A 870 24.60 19.82 -17.96
N GLU A 871 25.22 21.00 -18.04
CA GLU A 871 25.18 22.01 -16.97
C GLU A 871 23.88 22.84 -16.97
N GLU A 872 23.14 22.83 -18.08
CA GLU A 872 21.95 23.66 -18.29
C GLU A 872 20.66 22.83 -18.25
N CYS A 873 20.70 21.60 -18.76
CA CYS A 873 19.60 20.66 -18.69
C CYS A 873 20.08 19.25 -18.31
N ARG A 874 19.44 18.68 -17.29
CA ARG A 874 19.67 17.32 -16.80
C ARG A 874 18.40 16.48 -16.94
N LEU A 875 18.55 15.19 -17.20
CA LEU A 875 17.46 14.29 -17.56
C LEU A 875 17.32 13.14 -16.54
N ILE A 876 16.07 12.75 -16.27
CA ILE A 876 15.74 11.48 -15.61
C ILE A 876 14.79 10.73 -16.56
N MET A 877 15.22 9.57 -17.04
CA MET A 877 14.45 8.75 -17.96
C MET A 877 13.92 7.49 -17.26
N ILE A 878 12.64 7.20 -17.45
CA ILE A 878 11.95 6.05 -16.86
C ILE A 878 11.30 5.22 -17.96
N ASP A 879 11.85 4.04 -18.21
CA ASP A 879 11.38 3.08 -19.22
C ASP A 879 11.19 1.70 -18.57
N PRO A 880 9.96 1.36 -18.12
CA PRO A 880 9.68 0.08 -17.49
C PRO A 880 9.67 -1.11 -18.47
N LYS A 881 9.83 -0.88 -19.78
CA LYS A 881 9.87 -1.93 -20.81
C LYS A 881 11.26 -2.19 -21.38
N MET A 882 12.21 -1.27 -21.19
CA MET A 882 13.58 -1.31 -21.73
C MET A 882 13.63 -1.28 -23.27
N LEU A 883 12.73 -0.51 -23.91
CA LEU A 883 12.57 -0.51 -25.37
C LEU A 883 12.90 0.83 -26.02
N GLU A 884 12.48 1.94 -25.43
CA GLU A 884 12.38 3.24 -26.12
C GLU A 884 13.45 4.21 -25.62
N LEU A 885 13.67 4.28 -24.29
CA LEU A 885 14.62 5.23 -23.70
C LEU A 885 16.00 4.61 -23.38
N SER A 886 16.14 3.29 -23.51
CA SER A 886 17.40 2.58 -23.28
C SER A 886 18.53 3.03 -24.22
N ALA A 887 18.21 3.54 -25.41
CA ALA A 887 19.17 4.10 -26.37
C ALA A 887 19.95 5.32 -25.85
N TYR A 888 19.43 6.01 -24.83
CA TYR A 888 20.07 7.19 -24.20
C TYR A 888 20.95 6.83 -22.98
N ASP A 889 21.03 5.56 -22.57
CA ASP A 889 21.80 5.21 -21.38
C ASP A 889 23.29 5.55 -21.55
N GLY A 890 23.84 6.25 -20.57
CA GLY A 890 25.21 6.75 -20.60
C GLY A 890 25.43 8.18 -21.13
N ILE A 891 24.42 8.89 -21.66
CA ILE A 891 24.64 10.30 -22.07
C ILE A 891 24.91 11.21 -20.85
N PRO A 892 25.80 12.22 -20.94
CA PRO A 892 26.22 13.03 -19.80
C PRO A 892 25.09 13.84 -19.14
N HIS A 893 23.99 14.11 -19.85
CA HIS A 893 22.80 14.77 -19.31
C HIS A 893 22.05 13.95 -18.26
N LEU A 894 22.22 12.62 -18.18
CA LEU A 894 21.47 11.78 -17.25
C LEU A 894 21.94 11.95 -15.79
N LEU A 895 20.99 12.11 -14.86
CA LEU A 895 21.24 12.10 -13.41
C LEU A 895 21.30 10.70 -12.81
N THR A 896 20.84 9.70 -13.55
CA THR A 896 20.81 8.29 -13.14
C THR A 896 20.71 7.42 -14.40
N PRO A 897 21.21 6.16 -14.40
CA PRO A 897 20.92 5.22 -15.48
C PRO A 897 19.43 5.10 -15.74
N VAL A 898 19.03 4.77 -16.97
CA VAL A 898 17.61 4.67 -17.35
C VAL A 898 16.84 3.78 -16.37
N VAL A 899 15.78 4.32 -15.77
CA VAL A 899 15.11 3.70 -14.63
C VAL A 899 14.07 2.70 -15.13
N THR A 900 14.39 1.41 -14.96
CA THR A 900 13.60 0.29 -15.50
C THR A 900 12.68 -0.37 -14.47
N GLU A 901 12.98 -0.24 -13.17
CA GLU A 901 12.18 -0.79 -12.09
C GLU A 901 11.16 0.24 -11.57
N ALA A 902 9.87 -0.13 -11.55
CA ALA A 902 8.81 0.77 -11.08
C ALA A 902 8.98 1.25 -9.62
N THR A 903 9.64 0.46 -8.77
CA THR A 903 10.00 0.86 -7.41
C THR A 903 11.05 1.97 -7.39
N LYS A 904 12.10 1.86 -8.21
CA LYS A 904 13.12 2.91 -8.39
C LYS A 904 12.54 4.17 -9.04
N ALA A 905 11.56 4.02 -9.94
CA ALA A 905 10.82 5.15 -10.51
C ALA A 905 10.08 5.97 -9.45
N VAL A 906 9.44 5.31 -8.48
CA VAL A 906 8.81 6.00 -7.33
C VAL A 906 9.85 6.76 -6.50
N VAL A 907 11.04 6.19 -6.30
CA VAL A 907 12.15 6.86 -5.59
C VAL A 907 12.61 8.09 -6.36
N ALA A 908 12.82 7.99 -7.68
CA ALA A 908 13.24 9.12 -8.52
C ALA A 908 12.24 10.28 -8.51
N LEU A 909 10.93 9.98 -8.53
CA LEU A 909 9.89 11.01 -8.38
C LEU A 909 9.88 11.65 -6.98
N LYS A 910 10.13 10.87 -5.91
CA LYS A 910 10.27 11.42 -4.54
C LYS A 910 11.55 12.25 -4.38
N TRP A 911 12.65 11.84 -4.99
CA TRP A 911 13.89 12.62 -5.05
C TRP A 911 13.64 13.96 -5.77
N ALA A 912 12.93 13.96 -6.90
CA ALA A 912 12.57 15.19 -7.60
C ALA A 912 11.69 16.13 -6.76
N VAL A 913 10.80 15.60 -5.90
CA VAL A 913 10.04 16.42 -4.93
C VAL A 913 10.97 17.04 -3.88
N LYS A 914 11.94 16.28 -3.35
CA LYS A 914 12.94 16.80 -2.41
C LYS A 914 13.82 17.87 -3.06
N GLU A 915 14.26 17.65 -4.29
CA GLU A 915 15.07 18.61 -5.06
C GLU A 915 14.28 19.88 -5.41
N MET A 916 13.00 19.76 -5.75
CA MET A 916 12.09 20.91 -5.88
C MET A 916 12.07 21.76 -4.60
N GLU A 917 11.90 21.12 -3.43
CA GLU A 917 11.90 21.81 -2.12
C GLU A 917 13.26 22.46 -1.81
N ASN A 918 14.38 21.80 -2.11
CA ASN A 918 15.73 22.36 -1.98
C ASN A 918 15.91 23.63 -2.82
N ARG A 919 15.50 23.58 -4.10
CA ARG A 919 15.57 24.72 -5.02
C ARG A 919 14.71 25.88 -4.56
N TYR A 920 13.53 25.63 -3.99
CA TYR A 920 12.74 26.70 -3.37
C TYR A 920 13.46 27.38 -2.19
N ARG A 921 14.20 26.64 -1.37
CA ARG A 921 15.04 27.22 -0.30
C ARG A 921 16.17 28.07 -0.90
N ALA A 922 16.89 27.55 -1.89
CA ALA A 922 17.96 28.29 -2.59
C ALA A 922 17.45 29.59 -3.25
N MET A 923 16.31 29.53 -3.94
CA MET A 923 15.64 30.69 -4.53
C MET A 923 15.18 31.71 -3.48
N SER A 924 14.59 31.24 -2.37
CA SER A 924 14.20 32.09 -1.24
C SER A 924 15.41 32.81 -0.64
N ASN A 925 16.53 32.10 -0.48
CA ASN A 925 17.78 32.64 0.08
C ASN A 925 18.39 33.75 -0.80
N ILE A 926 18.30 33.67 -2.12
CA ILE A 926 18.74 34.76 -3.03
C ILE A 926 17.62 35.81 -3.27
N GLY A 927 16.40 35.58 -2.77
CA GLY A 927 15.27 36.49 -2.97
C GLY A 927 14.84 36.55 -4.44
N VAL A 928 14.68 35.39 -5.07
CA VAL A 928 14.22 35.23 -6.46
C VAL A 928 12.99 34.31 -6.52
N ARG A 929 12.17 34.48 -7.57
CA ARG A 929 10.90 33.75 -7.73
C ARG A 929 10.99 32.50 -8.59
N ASN A 930 12.07 32.32 -9.37
CA ASN A 930 12.25 31.21 -10.30
C ASN A 930 13.73 30.93 -10.58
N ILE A 931 14.00 29.76 -11.17
CA ILE A 931 15.35 29.27 -11.52
C ILE A 931 16.10 30.21 -12.49
N ALA A 932 15.40 30.84 -13.44
CA ALA A 932 16.01 31.77 -14.37
C ALA A 932 16.57 33.01 -13.64
N GLY A 933 15.81 33.56 -12.68
CA GLY A 933 16.27 34.64 -11.81
C GLY A 933 17.39 34.24 -10.86
N TYR A 934 17.38 32.99 -10.37
CA TYR A 934 18.48 32.41 -9.59
C TYR A 934 19.77 32.39 -10.43
N ASN A 935 19.75 31.69 -11.57
CA ASN A 935 20.90 31.55 -12.46
C ASN A 935 21.42 32.90 -12.96
N SER A 936 20.52 33.86 -13.25
CA SER A 936 20.91 35.23 -13.67
C SER A 936 21.66 35.99 -12.57
N LYS A 937 21.22 35.89 -11.31
CA LYS A 937 21.92 36.52 -10.17
C LYS A 937 23.25 35.84 -9.86
N ILE A 938 23.30 34.50 -9.91
CA ILE A 938 24.55 33.74 -9.77
C ILE A 938 25.55 34.17 -10.85
N LEU A 939 25.15 34.21 -12.13
CA LEU A 939 25.99 34.65 -13.24
C LEU A 939 26.50 36.08 -13.09
N ALA A 940 25.63 37.01 -12.70
CA ALA A 940 26.02 38.40 -12.46
C ALA A 940 27.06 38.50 -11.33
N ALA A 941 26.86 37.78 -10.23
CA ALA A 941 27.78 37.79 -9.10
C ALA A 941 29.12 37.10 -9.40
N ILE A 942 29.14 36.00 -10.18
CA ILE A 942 30.38 35.40 -10.70
C ILE A 942 31.13 36.39 -11.59
N LYS A 943 30.44 37.05 -12.52
CA LYS A 943 31.03 38.04 -13.44
C LYS A 943 31.61 39.24 -12.69
N ASP A 944 30.95 39.68 -11.63
CA ASP A 944 31.37 40.79 -10.77
C ASP A 944 32.45 40.41 -9.74
N GLY A 945 32.80 39.13 -9.60
CA GLY A 945 33.69 38.67 -8.52
C GLY A 945 33.11 38.90 -7.12
N LYS A 946 31.79 38.76 -6.95
CA LYS A 946 31.09 38.97 -5.68
C LYS A 946 30.53 37.65 -5.16
N VAL A 947 30.75 37.38 -3.89
CA VAL A 947 30.08 36.27 -3.18
C VAL A 947 28.70 36.77 -2.75
N ILE A 948 27.66 35.95 -2.95
CA ILE A 948 26.31 36.30 -2.47
C ILE A 948 26.18 35.83 -1.02
N GLU A 949 26.06 36.81 -0.13
CA GLU A 949 25.86 36.61 1.30
C GLU A 949 24.42 36.97 1.69
N ARG A 950 23.84 36.22 2.63
CA ARG A 950 22.55 36.56 3.24
C ARG A 950 22.65 36.55 4.75
N THR A 951 22.41 37.70 5.34
CA THR A 951 22.14 37.85 6.77
C THR A 951 20.78 37.22 7.09
N ILE A 952 20.78 36.10 7.81
CA ILE A 952 19.60 35.44 8.35
C ILE A 952 19.53 35.65 9.86
N GLN A 953 18.33 35.81 10.40
CA GLN A 953 18.15 35.84 11.85
C GLN A 953 18.13 34.40 12.37
N THR A 954 19.16 33.99 13.11
CA THR A 954 19.29 32.62 13.67
C THR A 954 18.72 32.49 15.08
N GLY A 955 18.51 33.60 15.78
CA GLY A 955 17.86 33.57 17.10
C GLY A 955 17.65 34.94 17.73
N PHE A 956 17.60 34.94 19.06
CA PHE A 956 17.69 36.13 19.90
C PHE A 956 18.73 35.87 20.98
N ASP A 957 19.50 36.91 21.31
CA ASP A 957 20.47 36.90 22.40
C ASP A 957 19.73 36.72 23.74
N PRO A 958 20.03 35.66 24.52
CA PRO A 958 19.31 35.38 25.76
C PRO A 958 19.49 36.46 26.84
N ASP A 959 20.59 37.23 26.81
CA ASP A 959 20.89 38.24 27.82
C ASP A 959 20.38 39.63 27.44
N THR A 960 20.38 39.97 26.14
CA THR A 960 19.96 41.31 25.67
C THR A 960 18.61 41.35 24.94
N GLY A 961 18.03 40.20 24.61
CA GLY A 961 16.77 40.09 23.85
C GLY A 961 16.85 40.58 22.40
N LYS A 962 18.05 40.92 21.90
CA LYS A 962 18.26 41.43 20.54
C LYS A 962 18.33 40.28 19.54
N PRO A 963 17.81 40.45 18.30
CA PRO A 963 17.92 39.44 17.26
C PRO A 963 19.41 39.15 16.91
N ILE A 964 19.79 37.88 16.95
CA ILE A 964 21.10 37.42 16.46
C ILE A 964 20.99 37.19 14.95
N TYR A 965 21.96 37.75 14.22
CA TYR A 965 22.04 37.67 12.78
C TYR A 965 23.34 36.97 12.37
N GLU A 966 23.23 35.90 11.58
CA GLU A 966 24.37 35.23 10.97
C GLU A 966 24.36 35.45 9.46
N THR A 967 25.53 35.67 8.89
CA THR A 967 25.69 35.89 7.45
C THR A 967 26.12 34.59 6.79
N VAL A 968 25.19 33.95 6.08
CA VAL A 968 25.43 32.69 5.37
C VAL A 968 25.87 32.99 3.95
N VAL A 969 27.04 32.47 3.57
CA VAL A 969 27.53 32.45 2.19
C VAL A 969 26.71 31.46 1.36
N ILE A 970 26.16 31.91 0.24
CA ILE A 970 25.35 31.08 -0.65
C ILE A 970 26.24 30.39 -1.69
N ASN A 971 25.97 29.11 -1.98
CA ASN A 971 26.66 28.36 -3.03
C ASN A 971 26.48 29.03 -4.40
N MET A 972 27.59 29.31 -5.07
CA MET A 972 27.66 30.04 -6.34
C MET A 972 27.45 29.14 -7.59
N GLN A 973 26.93 27.92 -7.41
CA GLN A 973 26.61 27.02 -8.53
C GLN A 973 25.28 27.38 -9.21
N LYS A 974 25.24 27.29 -10.55
CA LYS A 974 24.00 27.34 -11.33
C LYS A 974 23.15 26.10 -11.05
N LEU A 975 21.84 26.21 -11.26
CA LEU A 975 20.91 25.08 -11.23
C LEU A 975 20.47 24.73 -12.66
N PRO A 976 20.70 23.49 -13.15
CA PRO A 976 20.17 23.04 -14.45
C PRO A 976 18.66 22.86 -14.38
N PHE A 977 17.96 23.02 -15.49
CA PHE A 977 16.61 22.46 -15.64
C PHE A 977 16.66 20.94 -15.46
N ILE A 978 15.64 20.34 -14.85
CA ILE A 978 15.49 18.88 -14.79
C ILE A 978 14.24 18.49 -15.57
N VAL A 979 14.40 17.64 -16.58
CA VAL A 979 13.26 17.06 -17.31
C VAL A 979 13.16 15.58 -16.98
N ILE A 980 12.00 15.18 -16.46
CA ILE A 980 11.68 13.79 -16.12
C ILE A 980 10.80 13.23 -17.23
N ILE A 981 11.30 12.25 -17.98
CA ILE A 981 10.59 11.59 -19.07
C ILE A 981 10.18 10.18 -18.62
N VAL A 982 8.91 9.84 -18.80
CA VAL A 982 8.35 8.52 -18.50
C VAL A 982 7.68 7.98 -19.76
N ASP A 983 8.19 6.90 -20.36
CA ASP A 983 7.62 6.37 -21.61
C ASP A 983 6.23 5.74 -21.42
N GLU A 984 6.04 4.97 -20.36
CA GLU A 984 4.81 4.24 -20.07
C GLU A 984 4.43 4.37 -18.59
N MET A 985 3.76 5.47 -18.26
CA MET A 985 3.23 5.68 -16.91
C MET A 985 2.20 4.61 -16.51
N ALA A 986 1.55 3.92 -17.46
CA ALA A 986 0.57 2.87 -17.18
C ALA A 986 1.19 1.68 -16.42
N ASP A 987 2.38 1.24 -16.81
CA ASP A 987 3.05 0.10 -16.16
C ASP A 987 3.56 0.48 -14.76
N LEU A 988 3.90 1.76 -14.54
CA LEU A 988 4.18 2.27 -13.20
C LEU A 988 2.91 2.35 -12.33
N MET A 989 1.80 2.86 -12.89
CA MET A 989 0.50 2.98 -12.19
C MET A 989 -0.05 1.63 -11.72
N LEU A 990 0.14 0.57 -12.51
CA LEU A 990 -0.24 -0.80 -12.15
C LEU A 990 0.51 -1.35 -10.92
N VAL A 991 1.73 -0.89 -10.65
CA VAL A 991 2.57 -1.38 -9.55
C VAL A 991 2.45 -0.50 -8.30
N ALA A 992 2.50 0.83 -8.47
CA ALA A 992 2.63 1.78 -7.36
C ALA A 992 1.77 3.05 -7.52
N GLY A 993 0.67 2.98 -8.27
CA GLY A 993 -0.03 4.17 -8.79
C GLY A 993 -0.38 5.25 -7.77
N LYS A 994 -0.72 4.89 -6.53
CA LYS A 994 -1.02 5.90 -5.49
C LYS A 994 0.18 6.78 -5.11
N ASP A 995 1.36 6.19 -4.95
CA ASP A 995 2.57 6.94 -4.56
C ASP A 995 3.10 7.77 -5.72
N ILE A 996 2.88 7.29 -6.94
CA ILE A 996 3.18 7.99 -8.19
C ILE A 996 2.24 9.19 -8.35
N GLU A 997 0.93 8.98 -8.27
CA GLU A 997 -0.09 10.04 -8.36
C GLU A 997 0.15 11.14 -7.32
N LEU A 998 0.52 10.80 -6.08
CA LEU A 998 0.89 11.77 -5.04
C LEU A 998 2.19 12.55 -5.37
N SER A 999 3.22 11.88 -5.88
CA SER A 999 4.49 12.52 -6.23
C SER A 999 4.33 13.43 -7.46
N ILE A 1000 3.61 12.95 -8.47
CA ILE A 1000 3.19 13.70 -9.65
C ILE A 1000 2.37 14.93 -9.25
N GLN A 1001 1.38 14.78 -8.37
CA GLN A 1001 0.56 15.90 -7.91
C GLN A 1001 1.40 16.99 -7.26
N ARG A 1002 2.35 16.62 -6.37
CA ARG A 1002 3.26 17.60 -5.74
C ARG A 1002 4.15 18.30 -6.76
N LEU A 1003 4.78 17.54 -7.66
CA LEU A 1003 5.62 18.10 -8.71
C LEU A 1003 4.80 19.04 -9.59
N ALA A 1004 3.70 18.58 -10.16
CA ALA A 1004 2.93 19.36 -11.13
C ALA A 1004 2.37 20.68 -10.58
N GLN A 1005 2.12 20.76 -9.27
CA GLN A 1005 1.62 21.97 -8.62
C GLN A 1005 2.71 23.01 -8.31
N MET A 1006 3.97 22.59 -8.13
CA MET A 1006 5.03 23.46 -7.58
C MET A 1006 6.34 23.47 -8.38
N ALA A 1007 6.61 22.49 -9.24
CA ALA A 1007 7.91 22.27 -9.86
C ALA A 1007 8.31 23.33 -10.91
N ARG A 1008 7.34 24.00 -11.54
CA ARG A 1008 7.56 25.00 -12.61
C ARG A 1008 8.61 26.06 -12.26
N ALA A 1009 8.52 26.67 -11.08
CA ALA A 1009 9.44 27.74 -10.70
C ALA A 1009 10.83 27.22 -10.33
N ALA A 1010 10.91 25.98 -9.84
CA ALA A 1010 12.15 25.26 -9.54
C ALA A 1010 12.84 24.69 -10.79
N GLY A 1011 12.29 24.89 -11.99
CA GLY A 1011 12.85 24.38 -13.24
C GLY A 1011 12.81 22.87 -13.38
N ILE A 1012 11.83 22.21 -12.76
CA ILE A 1012 11.63 20.76 -12.84
C ILE A 1012 10.36 20.49 -13.65
N HIS A 1013 10.47 19.69 -14.71
CA HIS A 1013 9.45 19.47 -15.73
C HIS A 1013 9.19 17.99 -15.93
N LEU A 1014 7.95 17.64 -16.34
CA LEU A 1014 7.54 16.24 -16.50
C LEU A 1014 6.96 16.04 -17.91
N ILE A 1015 7.45 15.01 -18.60
CA ILE A 1015 6.84 14.46 -19.82
C ILE A 1015 6.37 13.05 -19.46
N MET A 1016 5.06 12.89 -19.31
CA MET A 1016 4.42 11.61 -18.97
C MET A 1016 3.79 11.02 -20.22
N ALA A 1017 4.25 9.86 -20.68
CA ALA A 1017 3.70 9.18 -21.82
C ALA A 1017 2.97 7.87 -21.44
N THR A 1018 1.97 7.49 -22.25
CA THR A 1018 1.23 6.22 -22.08
C THR A 1018 0.76 5.66 -23.42
N GLN A 1019 0.83 4.34 -23.61
CA GLN A 1019 0.15 3.65 -24.71
C GLN A 1019 -1.25 3.12 -24.30
N ARG A 1020 -1.64 3.29 -23.04
CA ARG A 1020 -2.94 2.89 -22.47
C ARG A 1020 -3.72 4.12 -21.98
N PRO A 1021 -4.46 4.80 -22.86
CA PRO A 1021 -5.24 6.00 -22.51
C PRO A 1021 -6.56 5.68 -21.78
N SER A 1022 -6.52 4.83 -20.75
CA SER A 1022 -7.69 4.49 -19.93
C SER A 1022 -7.85 5.43 -18.74
N VAL A 1023 -9.06 5.50 -18.19
CA VAL A 1023 -9.40 6.33 -17.00
C VAL A 1023 -8.61 5.91 -15.76
N ASP A 1024 -8.22 4.64 -15.66
CA ASP A 1024 -7.41 4.10 -14.56
C ASP A 1024 -5.94 4.58 -14.60
N VAL A 1025 -5.44 4.96 -15.78
CA VAL A 1025 -4.08 5.50 -15.97
C VAL A 1025 -4.10 7.03 -15.99
N ILE A 1026 -5.01 7.61 -16.79
CA ILE A 1026 -5.20 9.06 -16.92
C ILE A 1026 -6.33 9.49 -15.97
N THR A 1027 -6.03 9.43 -14.67
CA THR A 1027 -6.99 9.75 -13.60
C THR A 1027 -7.42 11.22 -13.64
N GLY A 1028 -8.48 11.57 -12.92
CA GLY A 1028 -8.89 12.96 -12.73
C GLY A 1028 -7.80 13.83 -12.11
N VAL A 1029 -6.97 13.28 -11.21
CA VAL A 1029 -5.86 14.01 -10.58
C VAL A 1029 -4.75 14.26 -11.60
N ILE A 1030 -4.40 13.27 -12.42
CA ILE A 1030 -3.42 13.47 -13.50
C ILE A 1030 -3.91 14.56 -14.46
N LYS A 1031 -5.17 14.51 -14.92
CA LYS A 1031 -5.70 15.55 -15.82
C LYS A 1031 -5.71 16.95 -15.21
N ALA A 1032 -6.09 17.09 -13.94
CA ALA A 1032 -6.10 18.39 -13.26
C ALA A 1032 -4.69 19.02 -13.17
N ASN A 1033 -3.64 18.22 -13.23
CA ASN A 1033 -2.25 18.65 -13.04
C ASN A 1033 -1.44 18.73 -14.35
N PHE A 1034 -1.90 18.11 -15.44
CA PHE A 1034 -1.31 18.25 -16.78
C PHE A 1034 -2.28 19.02 -17.69
N PRO A 1035 -2.19 20.36 -17.78
CA PRO A 1035 -3.05 21.16 -18.64
C PRO A 1035 -2.70 21.00 -20.13
N SER A 1036 -1.41 20.90 -20.44
CA SER A 1036 -0.91 20.67 -21.80
C SER A 1036 -0.86 19.17 -22.10
N ARG A 1037 -1.48 18.76 -23.22
CA ARG A 1037 -1.67 17.35 -23.59
C ARG A 1037 -1.46 17.14 -25.09
N ILE A 1038 -0.86 16.02 -25.45
CA ILE A 1038 -0.72 15.54 -26.84
C ILE A 1038 -1.42 14.18 -26.94
N SER A 1039 -2.28 14.06 -27.94
CA SER A 1039 -2.94 12.82 -28.30
C SER A 1039 -2.57 12.46 -29.75
N PHE A 1040 -1.79 11.40 -29.92
CA PHE A 1040 -1.62 10.75 -31.22
C PHE A 1040 -2.87 9.92 -31.54
N LYS A 1041 -2.85 9.21 -32.68
CA LYS A 1041 -3.93 8.28 -33.03
C LYS A 1041 -4.25 7.31 -31.89
N VAL A 1042 -5.55 7.17 -31.61
CA VAL A 1042 -6.10 6.23 -30.64
C VAL A 1042 -7.20 5.36 -31.27
N THR A 1043 -7.59 4.30 -30.57
CA THR A 1043 -8.60 3.34 -31.02
C THR A 1043 -10.04 3.85 -30.99
N SER A 1044 -10.39 4.75 -30.07
CA SER A 1044 -11.79 5.13 -29.87
C SER A 1044 -12.02 6.59 -29.44
N LYS A 1045 -13.25 7.06 -29.66
CA LYS A 1045 -13.77 8.34 -29.14
C LYS A 1045 -13.67 8.44 -27.61
N ILE A 1046 -13.70 7.31 -26.91
CA ILE A 1046 -13.57 7.24 -25.44
C ILE A 1046 -12.12 7.51 -25.02
N ASP A 1047 -11.15 6.93 -25.73
CA ASP A 1047 -9.72 7.14 -25.51
C ASP A 1047 -9.37 8.63 -25.76
N SER A 1048 -9.84 9.21 -26.87
CA SER A 1048 -9.64 10.63 -27.19
C SER A 1048 -10.17 11.54 -26.07
N ARG A 1049 -11.42 11.30 -25.61
CA ARG A 1049 -12.01 12.06 -24.50
C ARG A 1049 -11.30 11.82 -23.17
N THR A 1050 -10.70 10.64 -22.99
CA THR A 1050 -9.92 10.34 -21.79
C THR A 1050 -8.66 11.19 -21.72
N ILE A 1051 -7.99 11.45 -22.86
CA ILE A 1051 -6.80 12.29 -22.97
C ILE A 1051 -7.15 13.78 -23.04
N LEU A 1052 -7.88 14.19 -24.09
CA LEU A 1052 -8.11 15.60 -24.41
C LEU A 1052 -9.35 16.20 -23.73
N GLY A 1053 -10.29 15.36 -23.27
CA GLY A 1053 -11.65 15.79 -22.90
C GLY A 1053 -12.63 15.75 -24.07
N GLU A 1054 -12.14 15.82 -25.31
CA GLU A 1054 -12.92 15.82 -26.54
C GLU A 1054 -12.56 14.67 -27.49
N GLN A 1055 -13.41 14.44 -28.51
CA GLN A 1055 -13.19 13.43 -29.55
C GLN A 1055 -12.36 13.99 -30.72
N GLY A 1056 -11.84 13.11 -31.58
CA GLY A 1056 -11.13 13.47 -32.80
C GLY A 1056 -9.72 12.89 -32.92
N SER A 1057 -9.14 12.36 -31.83
CA SER A 1057 -7.85 11.66 -31.90
C SER A 1057 -7.95 10.31 -32.60
N GLU A 1058 -9.13 9.69 -32.56
CA GLU A 1058 -9.43 8.46 -33.29
C GLU A 1058 -9.48 8.66 -34.82
N GLN A 1059 -9.71 9.90 -35.26
CA GLN A 1059 -9.76 10.28 -36.68
C GLN A 1059 -8.37 10.58 -37.27
N LEU A 1060 -7.31 10.58 -36.45
CA LEU A 1060 -5.94 10.84 -36.90
C LEU A 1060 -5.40 9.72 -37.81
N LEU A 1061 -4.43 10.07 -38.63
CA LEU A 1061 -3.84 9.19 -39.64
C LEU A 1061 -2.79 8.23 -39.06
N GLY A 1062 -2.20 8.57 -37.91
CA GLY A 1062 -1.05 7.87 -37.32
C GLY A 1062 0.27 8.42 -37.88
N MET A 1063 1.37 7.67 -37.69
CA MET A 1063 2.70 8.05 -38.19
C MET A 1063 3.14 9.48 -37.81
N GLY A 1064 2.88 9.91 -36.56
CA GLY A 1064 3.26 11.23 -36.06
C GLY A 1064 2.17 12.30 -36.14
N ASP A 1065 1.03 12.02 -36.79
CA ASP A 1065 -0.15 12.89 -36.77
C ASP A 1065 -0.78 12.93 -35.36
N MET A 1066 -0.92 14.14 -34.81
CA MET A 1066 -1.31 14.37 -33.41
C MET A 1066 -2.25 15.56 -33.22
N LEU A 1067 -3.01 15.54 -32.14
CA LEU A 1067 -3.73 16.69 -31.59
C LEU A 1067 -2.99 17.21 -30.35
N TYR A 1068 -2.48 18.43 -30.45
CA TYR A 1068 -1.91 19.18 -29.33
C TYR A 1068 -2.97 20.09 -28.71
N MET A 1069 -3.11 20.02 -27.39
CA MET A 1069 -3.90 20.94 -26.59
C MET A 1069 -2.98 21.68 -25.64
N GLY A 1070 -2.86 22.98 -25.81
CA GLY A 1070 -2.13 23.85 -24.88
C GLY A 1070 -2.99 24.32 -23.70
N ASN A 1071 -2.38 25.14 -22.83
CA ASN A 1071 -3.01 25.65 -21.61
C ASN A 1071 -4.35 26.39 -21.81
N ALA A 1072 -4.63 26.90 -23.03
CA ALA A 1072 -5.87 27.58 -23.38
C ALA A 1072 -7.01 26.65 -23.83
N ALA A 1073 -6.87 25.32 -23.66
CA ALA A 1073 -7.79 24.28 -24.12
C ALA A 1073 -8.05 24.21 -25.65
N LYS A 1074 -7.52 25.16 -26.45
CA LYS A 1074 -7.56 25.11 -27.91
C LYS A 1074 -6.76 23.91 -28.42
N ILE A 1075 -7.44 23.01 -29.12
CA ILE A 1075 -6.83 21.88 -29.83
C ILE A 1075 -6.30 22.36 -31.19
N THR A 1076 -5.06 22.02 -31.51
CA THR A 1076 -4.40 22.26 -32.80
C THR A 1076 -3.88 20.93 -33.34
N ARG A 1077 -4.11 20.63 -34.62
CA ARG A 1077 -3.56 19.44 -35.26
C ARG A 1077 -2.14 19.74 -35.75
N ILE A 1078 -1.22 18.82 -35.46
CA ILE A 1078 0.20 18.91 -35.75
C ILE A 1078 0.64 17.60 -36.39
N HIS A 1079 1.55 17.68 -37.36
CA HIS A 1079 2.17 16.53 -38.00
C HIS A 1079 3.64 16.48 -37.57
N GLY A 1080 3.98 15.49 -36.74
CA GLY A 1080 5.33 15.35 -36.18
C GLY A 1080 6.38 14.99 -37.23
N PRO A 1081 7.65 15.37 -37.00
CA PRO A 1081 8.75 14.91 -37.83
C PRO A 1081 9.06 13.45 -37.57
N PHE A 1082 9.74 12.83 -38.51
CA PHE A 1082 10.36 11.53 -38.33
C PHE A 1082 11.81 11.69 -37.87
N VAL A 1083 12.22 10.77 -37.00
CA VAL A 1083 13.59 10.52 -36.57
C VAL A 1083 13.80 9.01 -36.69
N ASP A 1084 14.84 8.60 -37.40
CA ASP A 1084 15.28 7.20 -37.52
C ASP A 1084 16.01 6.78 -36.23
N ASP A 1085 15.85 5.54 -35.79
CA ASP A 1085 16.53 5.05 -34.57
C ASP A 1085 18.06 5.14 -34.70
N ARG A 1086 18.59 5.10 -35.93
CA ARG A 1086 20.03 5.32 -36.21
C ARG A 1086 20.48 6.75 -35.93
N GLU A 1087 19.65 7.76 -36.25
CA GLU A 1087 19.94 9.15 -35.90
C GLU A 1087 20.02 9.29 -34.37
N VAL A 1088 19.12 8.63 -33.63
CA VAL A 1088 19.16 8.59 -32.16
C VAL A 1088 20.48 7.98 -31.65
N GLU A 1089 20.88 6.83 -32.20
CA GLU A 1089 22.10 6.12 -31.78
C GLU A 1089 23.38 6.91 -32.09
N GLU A 1090 23.48 7.55 -33.27
CA GLU A 1090 24.59 8.41 -33.65
C GLU A 1090 24.70 9.63 -32.72
N ILE A 1091 23.57 10.29 -32.41
CA ILE A 1091 23.52 11.42 -31.46
C ILE A 1091 23.93 10.98 -30.04
N THR A 1092 23.42 9.85 -29.53
CA THR A 1092 23.80 9.40 -28.17
C THR A 1092 25.22 8.86 -28.12
N GLN A 1093 25.76 8.31 -29.20
CA GLN A 1093 27.17 7.94 -29.31
C GLN A 1093 28.08 9.19 -29.32
N TYR A 1094 27.73 10.22 -30.09
CA TYR A 1094 28.44 11.51 -30.07
C TYR A 1094 28.45 12.08 -28.65
N LEU A 1095 27.29 12.21 -28.00
CA LEU A 1095 27.19 12.73 -26.63
C LEU A 1095 28.00 11.91 -25.62
N ARG A 1096 28.00 10.57 -25.72
CA ARG A 1096 28.85 9.69 -24.88
C ARG A 1096 30.35 9.89 -25.10
N SER A 1097 30.78 10.35 -26.28
CA SER A 1097 32.17 10.72 -26.53
C SER A 1097 32.56 12.06 -25.91
N THR A 1098 31.61 13.00 -25.74
CA THR A 1098 31.87 14.31 -25.11
C THR A 1098 32.13 14.24 -23.60
N GLY A 1099 31.64 13.21 -22.91
CA GLY A 1099 31.82 13.06 -21.46
C GLY A 1099 31.02 11.92 -20.84
N MET A 1100 31.43 11.51 -19.63
CA MET A 1100 30.72 10.51 -18.83
C MET A 1100 29.64 11.16 -17.95
N PRO A 1101 28.54 10.44 -17.65
CA PRO A 1101 27.47 10.96 -16.81
C PRO A 1101 27.82 10.94 -15.33
N GLU A 1102 27.56 12.06 -14.68
CA GLU A 1102 27.66 12.21 -13.24
C GLU A 1102 26.34 11.76 -12.57
N TYR A 1103 26.28 10.46 -12.25
CA TYR A 1103 25.08 9.85 -11.65
C TYR A 1103 24.97 10.10 -10.15
N ILE A 1104 23.79 10.56 -9.72
CA ILE A 1104 23.42 10.77 -8.31
C ILE A 1104 22.72 9.50 -7.80
N SER A 1105 23.41 8.72 -6.96
CA SER A 1105 22.90 7.45 -6.40
C SER A 1105 21.55 7.60 -5.68
N ALA A 1106 21.36 8.70 -4.96
CA ALA A 1106 20.15 9.03 -4.21
C ALA A 1106 18.87 9.24 -5.08
N VAL A 1107 19.00 9.28 -6.41
CA VAL A 1107 17.84 9.35 -7.33
C VAL A 1107 17.12 8.00 -7.41
N THR A 1108 17.83 6.87 -7.39
CA THR A 1108 17.23 5.54 -7.58
C THR A 1108 17.40 4.59 -6.41
N GLN A 1109 18.40 4.81 -5.56
CA GLN A 1109 18.45 4.15 -4.26
C GLN A 1109 17.40 4.79 -3.37
N PRO A 1110 16.50 4.01 -2.73
CA PRO A 1110 15.67 4.59 -1.68
C PRO A 1110 16.61 5.30 -0.72
N ILE A 1111 16.29 6.54 -0.39
CA ILE A 1111 16.92 7.21 0.73
C ILE A 1111 16.62 6.29 1.91
N GLU A 1112 17.62 5.49 2.31
CA GLU A 1112 17.74 5.08 3.70
C GLU A 1112 17.55 6.39 4.47
N GLU A 1113 16.52 6.45 5.31
CA GLU A 1113 16.30 7.64 6.11
C GLU A 1113 17.58 7.82 6.92
N GLU A 1114 18.42 8.77 6.48
CA GLU A 1114 19.59 9.18 7.20
C GLU A 1114 19.10 9.72 8.54
N GLU A 1115 19.11 8.84 9.54
CA GLU A 1115 19.00 9.15 10.96
C GLU A 1115 20.10 10.16 11.38
N THR A 1116 21.00 10.53 10.46
CA THR A 1116 22.11 11.49 10.57
C THR A 1116 21.85 12.87 9.93
N ASN A 1117 20.69 13.14 9.31
CA ASN A 1117 20.38 14.48 8.76
C ASN A 1117 18.99 15.04 9.14
N VAL A 1118 18.20 14.30 9.92
CA VAL A 1118 17.00 14.85 10.57
C VAL A 1118 17.37 15.66 11.82
N GLU A 1119 18.45 15.26 12.52
CA GLU A 1119 18.85 15.86 13.81
C GLU A 1119 19.17 17.36 13.76
N HIS A 1120 19.66 17.94 12.65
CA HIS A 1120 19.91 19.39 12.62
C HIS A 1120 18.62 20.23 12.46
N PHE A 1121 17.65 19.77 11.66
CA PHE A 1121 16.37 20.47 11.50
C PHE A 1121 15.42 20.24 12.67
N ASP A 1122 15.48 19.07 13.32
CA ASP A 1122 14.73 18.82 14.54
C ASP A 1122 15.45 19.38 15.79
N ASN A 1123 16.78 19.51 15.85
CA ASN A 1123 17.43 20.32 16.90
C ASN A 1123 17.08 21.81 16.78
N GLU A 1124 17.06 22.42 15.59
CA GLU A 1124 16.57 23.81 15.47
C GLU A 1124 15.09 23.95 15.87
N LYS A 1125 14.24 22.98 15.49
CA LYS A 1125 12.82 23.00 15.90
C LYS A 1125 12.63 22.73 17.38
N GLU A 1126 13.34 21.80 17.99
CA GLU A 1126 13.27 21.52 19.41
C GLU A 1126 13.84 22.69 20.21
N LYS A 1127 14.99 23.24 19.82
CA LYS A 1127 15.60 24.43 20.43
C LYS A 1127 14.66 25.63 20.34
N ARG A 1128 14.05 25.88 19.17
CA ARG A 1128 13.01 26.92 18.99
C ARG A 1128 11.71 26.62 19.74
N LEU A 1129 11.27 25.37 19.82
CA LEU A 1129 10.10 24.97 20.61
C LEU A 1129 10.38 25.09 22.11
N GLU A 1130 11.63 24.86 22.55
CA GLU A 1130 12.10 25.00 23.93
C GLU A 1130 12.30 26.47 24.32
N GLU A 1131 12.78 27.32 23.41
CA GLU A 1131 12.77 28.78 23.54
C GLU A 1131 11.34 29.33 23.64
N LEU A 1132 10.45 28.92 22.72
CA LEU A 1132 9.02 29.28 22.78
C LEU A 1132 8.34 28.73 24.06
N TYR A 1133 8.75 27.55 24.54
CA TYR A 1133 8.28 26.98 25.79
C TYR A 1133 8.77 27.76 27.01
N LYS A 1134 10.05 28.17 27.05
CA LYS A 1134 10.61 29.04 28.10
C LYS A 1134 9.95 30.42 28.09
N ALA A 1135 9.73 31.02 26.92
CA ALA A 1135 9.01 32.28 26.78
C ALA A 1135 7.54 32.15 27.23
N ALA A 1136 6.85 31.07 26.84
CA ALA A 1136 5.51 30.77 27.32
C ALA A 1136 5.48 30.56 28.84
N LEU A 1137 6.47 29.89 29.44
CA LEU A 1137 6.58 29.72 30.89
C LEU A 1137 6.70 31.05 31.62
N GLN A 1138 7.50 31.98 31.12
CA GLN A 1138 7.63 33.33 31.72
C GLN A 1138 6.32 34.11 31.64
N ILE A 1139 5.62 34.04 30.51
CA ILE A 1139 4.28 34.65 30.34
C ILE A 1139 3.27 34.00 31.30
N VAL A 1140 3.28 32.67 31.43
CA VAL A 1140 2.39 31.93 32.35
C VAL A 1140 2.67 32.25 33.81
N LYS A 1141 3.95 32.35 34.22
CA LYS A 1141 4.36 32.79 35.56
C LYS A 1141 3.84 34.21 35.86
N LYS A 1142 4.11 35.16 34.95
CA LYS A 1142 3.81 36.59 35.14
C LYS A 1142 2.32 36.94 35.06
N GLU A 1143 1.62 36.44 34.05
CA GLU A 1143 0.22 36.82 33.75
C GLU A 1143 -0.81 35.86 34.36
N ARG A 1144 -0.34 34.79 35.03
CA ARG A 1144 -1.13 33.69 35.61
C ARG A 1144 -2.26 33.16 34.70
N LYS A 1145 -2.00 33.07 33.38
CA LYS A 1145 -2.95 32.62 32.34
C LYS A 1145 -2.36 31.57 31.40
N ALA A 1146 -2.81 30.32 31.54
CA ALA A 1146 -2.35 29.19 30.73
C ALA A 1146 -3.44 28.62 29.79
N THR A 1147 -3.84 29.40 28.78
CA THR A 1147 -4.77 28.93 27.73
C THR A 1147 -4.12 28.98 26.35
N THR A 1148 -4.44 27.99 25.50
CA THR A 1148 -3.85 27.85 24.16
C THR A 1148 -4.01 29.11 23.31
N SER A 1149 -5.20 29.70 23.28
CA SER A 1149 -5.51 30.93 22.54
C SER A 1149 -4.93 32.21 23.16
N TYR A 1150 -4.42 32.17 24.38
CA TYR A 1150 -3.67 33.29 24.99
C TYR A 1150 -2.19 33.21 24.59
N ILE A 1151 -1.54 32.06 24.82
CA ILE A 1151 -0.15 31.80 24.41
C ILE A 1151 0.03 31.97 22.89
N GLN A 1152 -0.96 31.54 22.09
CA GLN A 1152 -0.98 31.75 20.65
C GLN A 1152 -0.85 33.24 20.26
N ARG A 1153 -1.57 34.14 20.96
CA ARG A 1153 -1.56 35.58 20.70
C ARG A 1153 -0.33 36.28 21.28
N CYS A 1154 0.11 35.91 22.48
CA CYS A 1154 1.27 36.52 23.12
C CYS A 1154 2.60 36.18 22.42
N LEU A 1155 2.71 35.01 21.78
CA LEU A 1155 3.92 34.57 21.07
C LEU A 1155 3.80 34.62 19.53
N ASN A 1156 2.66 35.06 18.98
CA ASN A 1156 2.39 35.05 17.52
C ASN A 1156 2.68 33.70 16.83
N ILE A 1157 2.32 32.60 17.49
CA ILE A 1157 2.52 31.22 16.99
C ILE A 1157 1.23 30.59 16.45
N GLY A 1158 1.33 29.49 15.72
CA GLY A 1158 0.17 28.72 15.26
C GLY A 1158 -0.54 27.99 16.41
N TYR A 1159 -1.84 27.74 16.27
CA TYR A 1159 -2.66 27.07 17.29
C TYR A 1159 -2.07 25.71 17.72
N ASN A 1160 -1.61 24.89 16.77
CA ASN A 1160 -1.03 23.58 17.07
C ASN A 1160 0.23 23.71 17.93
N THR A 1161 1.13 24.65 17.62
CA THR A 1161 2.34 24.91 18.43
C THR A 1161 1.97 25.39 19.83
N ALA A 1162 0.98 26.27 19.95
CA ALA A 1162 0.49 26.74 21.25
C ALA A 1162 -0.18 25.62 22.08
N ALA A 1163 -0.88 24.69 21.41
CA ALA A 1163 -1.44 23.48 22.03
C ALA A 1163 -0.33 22.55 22.54
N THR A 1164 0.67 22.23 21.71
CA THR A 1164 1.81 21.39 22.11
C THR A 1164 2.61 22.00 23.27
N ILE A 1165 2.80 23.32 23.31
CA ILE A 1165 3.44 24.01 24.43
C ILE A 1165 2.64 23.86 25.72
N ILE A 1166 1.31 24.05 25.67
CA ILE A 1166 0.41 23.88 26.81
C ILE A 1166 0.37 22.40 27.27
N GLU A 1167 0.30 21.45 26.35
CA GLU A 1167 0.38 20.01 26.65
C GLU A 1167 1.73 19.63 27.31
N LYS A 1168 2.85 20.20 26.85
CA LYS A 1168 4.19 20.03 27.46
C LYS A 1168 4.29 20.70 28.84
N MET A 1169 3.49 21.73 29.16
CA MET A 1169 3.41 22.29 30.51
C MET A 1169 2.56 21.42 31.44
N GLU A 1170 1.45 20.87 30.92
CA GLU A 1170 0.55 19.97 31.63
C GLU A 1170 1.26 18.66 32.00
N GLN A 1171 2.00 18.06 31.05
CA GLN A 1171 2.83 16.86 31.27
C GLN A 1171 3.97 17.07 32.27
N LYS A 1172 4.57 18.27 32.32
CA LYS A 1172 5.62 18.60 33.32
C LYS A 1172 5.05 19.04 34.68
N GLY A 1173 3.72 18.97 34.88
CA GLY A 1173 3.09 19.35 36.14
C GLY A 1173 3.17 20.84 36.48
N ILE A 1174 3.45 21.70 35.50
CA ILE A 1174 3.58 23.15 35.67
C ILE A 1174 2.19 23.82 35.67
N ILE A 1175 1.26 23.24 34.93
CA ILE A 1175 -0.16 23.62 34.93
C ILE A 1175 -1.01 22.36 35.11
N SER A 1176 -2.17 22.50 35.74
CA SER A 1176 -3.10 21.39 35.91
C SER A 1176 -3.80 21.04 34.59
N ALA A 1177 -4.35 19.83 34.55
CA ALA A 1177 -5.29 19.45 33.49
C ALA A 1177 -6.44 20.47 33.40
N PRO A 1178 -6.97 20.75 32.20
CA PRO A 1178 -8.04 21.73 32.03
C PRO A 1178 -9.24 21.33 32.87
N ASN A 1179 -9.63 22.20 33.80
CA ASN A 1179 -10.81 21.99 34.62
C ASN A 1179 -12.07 22.02 33.75
N HIS A 1180 -13.23 21.75 34.36
CA HIS A 1180 -14.51 21.67 33.67
C HIS A 1180 -14.92 22.96 32.90
N VAL A 1181 -14.24 24.10 33.08
CA VAL A 1181 -14.43 25.35 32.31
C VAL A 1181 -13.38 25.54 31.20
N GLY A 1182 -12.42 24.63 31.05
CA GLY A 1182 -11.28 24.78 30.14
C GLY A 1182 -10.20 25.73 30.66
N LYS A 1183 -10.30 26.20 31.91
CA LYS A 1183 -9.21 26.91 32.60
C LYS A 1183 -8.22 25.87 33.15
N ARG A 1184 -6.93 26.17 33.06
CA ARG A 1184 -5.86 25.42 33.71
C ARG A 1184 -5.33 26.25 34.87
N GLU A 1185 -5.14 25.63 36.01
CA GLU A 1185 -4.51 26.26 37.17
C GLU A 1185 -2.99 26.12 37.03
N ILE A 1186 -2.23 27.05 37.60
CA ILE A 1186 -0.76 27.06 37.47
C ILE A 1186 -0.20 26.56 38.80
N LEU A 1187 0.49 25.42 38.72
CA LEU A 1187 0.96 24.64 39.87
C LEU A 1187 2.36 25.07 40.34
N LEU A 1188 2.91 26.13 39.74
CA LEU A 1188 4.13 26.79 40.22
C LEU A 1188 3.82 27.65 41.45
N PRO A 1189 4.70 27.65 42.47
CA PRO A 1189 4.53 28.48 43.67
C PRO A 1189 4.44 29.97 43.32
N GLU A 1190 3.94 30.76 44.27
CA GLU A 1190 4.01 32.22 44.20
C GLU A 1190 5.41 32.68 44.62
N GLU A 1191 6.07 33.38 43.70
CA GLU A 1191 7.28 34.21 43.89
C GLU A 1191 6.84 35.67 43.76
#